data_AF-A0A1G8R1U9-F1
#
_entry.id   AF-A0A1G8R1U9-F1
#
_cell.length_a   1.000
_cell.length_b   1.000
_cell.length_c   1.000
_cell.angle_alpha   90.00
_cell.angle_beta   90.00
_cell.angle_gamma   90.00
#
_symmetry.space_group_name_H-M   'P 1'
#
loop_
_entity.id
_entity.type
_entity.pdbx_description
1 polymer ?
#
loop_
_entity_poly.entity_id
_entity_poly.type
_entity_poly.pdbx_seq_one_letter_code
_entity_poly.pdbx_strand_id
1 'polypeptide(L)'
;MIPKKYKSIFLIIIIVIILTLSFYNNFWNIANNNWFNNHQRDSESLVVGRLYKSQIDGITSQNGLLGKFYSSQDGEYKIYKNSLNAGDYSTYVGQIGLQGIAFSILDNYTNFNNEQNLKMFWLLNSFLLSLVLAFIMIWLYNEFGISSFIVVSLTTVFSQWITVFGRNLYWSIWIMFLPMLICIYLLYYEDKYGRYNNVITSVLIFISIFIKSSSGYEYISTILISLTIPYFYYFIKNKWANKIFIKRFIVISLSSLSGFFMAMFVHILQLKSELGSYNKAIDSIIYRVLKRTSGDPNKVNEVYRASLESNVLNVINKYLENGKAAINLTNLSFFETTLFIFEFKDLIFLFLVASVLVFASKKYFPSIDENRNKFKALTISVWISFLAPLSWFVLAKGHSYIHRHMNYLLWHIPFTILGFALVGYALGLVIKDLNKKTPLLKNIITILVIVLIAILFISNYISTKNRDERITTLINSSENMIENNNFNIYINLKENRILYKTNNQKVNLDERFFLHIYTISSKVLPTERKKYNFDNLDFNFENHEWDFSILSKYFRNDIAMINMPDYPIKLIRTGQFNSKGRLWENSIELNYSSYQNNYLIPYNLTDNNWEEGINKDGKTILLESNIENVATVQEIKYLVLNNKKVEIQEIQYPSSKWIHVKLKNKIDITKYGYPKKIKVIR
;
A
#
# COMPACT_ATOMS: atom_id res chain seq x y z
N MET A 1 6.37 25.05 34.91
CA MET A 1 7.42 24.25 34.23
C MET A 1 7.06 22.78 34.39
N ILE A 2 6.70 22.06 33.34
CA ILE A 2 6.27 20.64 33.43
C ILE A 2 7.50 19.77 33.76
N PRO A 3 7.48 18.92 34.82
CA PRO A 3 8.61 18.07 35.14
C PRO A 3 9.00 17.14 33.97
N LYS A 4 10.30 16.85 33.81
CA LYS A 4 10.86 16.12 32.66
C LYS A 4 10.17 14.77 32.38
N LYS A 5 9.68 14.09 33.42
CA LYS A 5 8.89 12.85 33.33
C LYS A 5 7.57 13.08 32.58
N TYR A 6 6.79 14.10 32.95
CA TYR A 6 5.51 14.42 32.31
C TYR A 6 5.67 14.93 30.88
N LYS A 7 6.76 15.65 30.57
CA LYS A 7 7.08 16.06 29.18
C LYS A 7 7.32 14.84 28.27
N SER A 8 8.00 13.82 28.77
CA SER A 8 8.29 12.60 28.00
C SER A 8 7.03 11.78 27.75
N ILE A 9 6.16 11.65 28.77
CA ILE A 9 4.85 10.99 28.64
C ILE A 9 3.97 11.71 27.62
N PHE A 10 3.89 13.04 27.69
CA PHE A 10 3.12 13.83 26.74
C PHE A 10 3.61 13.66 25.29
N LEU A 11 4.93 13.68 25.08
CA LEU A 11 5.51 13.43 23.76
C LEU A 11 5.19 12.02 23.24
N ILE A 12 5.23 11.00 24.11
CA ILE A 12 4.84 9.62 23.76
C ILE A 12 3.37 9.59 23.30
N ILE A 13 2.47 10.18 24.08
CA ILE A 13 1.03 10.15 23.76
C ILE A 13 0.78 10.80 22.40
N ILE A 14 1.35 11.99 22.16
CA ILE A 14 1.19 12.70 20.89
C ILE A 14 1.73 11.87 19.72
N ILE A 15 2.98 11.38 19.81
CA ILE A 15 3.59 10.68 18.69
C ILE A 15 2.89 9.35 18.42
N VAL A 16 2.44 8.63 19.46
CA VAL A 16 1.67 7.40 19.30
C VAL A 16 0.36 7.69 18.59
N ILE A 17 -0.37 8.76 18.93
CA ILE A 17 -1.61 9.14 18.23
C ILE A 17 -1.31 9.46 16.75
N ILE A 18 -0.32 10.31 16.48
CA ILE A 18 0.03 10.73 15.12
C ILE A 18 0.42 9.53 14.24
N LEU A 19 1.25 8.63 14.77
CA LEU A 19 1.70 7.44 14.07
C LEU A 19 0.58 6.42 13.90
N THR A 20 -0.26 6.22 14.93
CA THR A 20 -1.39 5.28 14.85
C THR A 20 -2.36 5.69 13.77
N LEU A 21 -2.68 6.99 13.68
CA LEU A 21 -3.50 7.53 12.60
C LEU A 21 -2.82 7.31 11.24
N SER A 22 -1.51 7.55 11.13
CA SER A 22 -0.78 7.24 9.88
C SER A 22 -0.93 5.77 9.46
N PHE A 23 -0.67 4.85 10.38
CA PHE A 23 -0.53 3.42 10.10
C PHE A 23 -1.88 2.71 9.94
N TYR A 24 -2.92 3.19 10.62
CA TYR A 24 -4.24 2.56 10.62
C TYR A 24 -5.06 2.90 9.36
N ASN A 25 -5.06 4.17 8.94
CA ASN A 25 -5.92 4.64 7.84
C ASN A 25 -5.21 5.56 6.84
N ASN A 26 -3.87 5.61 6.83
CA ASN A 26 -3.12 6.51 5.96
C ASN A 26 -3.59 7.97 6.09
N PHE A 27 -3.88 8.42 7.32
CA PHE A 27 -4.53 9.71 7.61
C PHE A 27 -3.92 10.91 6.89
N TRP A 28 -2.59 10.89 6.78
CA TRP A 28 -1.78 11.95 6.19
C TRP A 28 -1.65 11.85 4.66
N ASN A 29 -2.32 10.89 4.02
CA ASN A 29 -2.30 10.61 2.58
C ASN A 29 -0.86 10.44 2.01
N ILE A 30 0.04 9.87 2.81
CA ILE A 30 1.44 9.70 2.44
C ILE A 30 1.61 8.61 1.40
N ALA A 31 0.94 7.47 1.58
CA ALA A 31 0.85 6.44 0.55
C ALA A 31 -0.34 6.68 -0.38
N ASN A 32 -0.27 6.15 -1.61
CA ASN A 32 -1.45 6.04 -2.46
C ASN A 32 -2.49 5.11 -1.78
N ASN A 33 -3.77 5.51 -1.71
CA ASN A 33 -4.80 4.75 -0.98
C ASN A 33 -5.01 3.33 -1.55
N ASN A 34 -5.00 3.17 -2.88
CA ASN A 34 -5.12 1.85 -3.48
C ASN A 34 -3.92 0.95 -3.10
N TRP A 35 -2.71 1.52 -3.08
CA TRP A 35 -1.55 0.80 -2.58
C TRP A 35 -1.70 0.46 -1.10
N PHE A 36 -2.07 1.40 -0.24
CA PHE A 36 -2.28 1.16 1.20
C PHE A 36 -3.32 0.07 1.49
N ASN A 37 -4.44 0.07 0.75
CA ASN A 37 -5.52 -0.90 0.95
C ASN A 37 -5.20 -2.31 0.46
N ASN A 38 -4.44 -2.41 -0.63
CA ASN A 38 -4.13 -3.70 -1.25
C ASN A 38 -2.71 -4.19 -0.95
N HIS A 39 -1.93 -3.47 -0.14
CA HIS A 39 -0.58 -3.86 0.18
C HIS A 39 -0.54 -5.17 0.98
N GLN A 40 0.04 -6.20 0.36
CA GLN A 40 0.27 -7.51 1.01
C GLN A 40 -1.03 -8.15 1.53
N ARG A 41 -2.15 -7.89 0.86
CA ARG A 41 -3.47 -8.48 1.17
C ARG A 41 -3.46 -9.99 0.92
N ASP A 42 -2.65 -10.45 -0.03
CA ASP A 42 -2.38 -11.87 -0.32
C ASP A 42 -1.69 -12.61 0.83
N SER A 43 -0.82 -11.92 1.57
CA SER A 43 -0.15 -12.50 2.76
C SER A 43 -1.04 -12.37 3.99
N GLU A 44 -1.72 -11.23 4.17
CA GLU A 44 -2.65 -11.03 5.29
C GLU A 44 -3.85 -11.99 5.22
N SER A 45 -4.30 -12.38 4.03
CA SER A 45 -5.37 -13.36 3.87
C SER A 45 -5.05 -14.73 4.51
N LEU A 46 -3.77 -15.09 4.68
CA LEU A 46 -3.37 -16.30 5.41
C LEU A 46 -3.71 -16.23 6.90
N VAL A 47 -3.62 -15.03 7.48
CA VAL A 47 -4.02 -14.77 8.87
C VAL A 47 -5.54 -14.78 8.98
N VAL A 48 -6.23 -14.11 8.06
CA VAL A 48 -7.70 -14.06 8.04
C VAL A 48 -8.32 -15.44 7.82
N GLY A 49 -7.76 -16.24 6.91
CA GLY A 49 -8.17 -17.63 6.71
C GLY A 49 -7.98 -18.49 7.97
N ARG A 50 -6.90 -18.26 8.73
CA ARG A 50 -6.70 -18.88 10.05
C ARG A 50 -7.73 -18.42 11.08
N LEU A 51 -8.10 -17.14 11.12
CA LEU A 51 -9.18 -16.66 12.02
C LEU A 51 -10.47 -17.45 11.80
N TYR A 52 -10.95 -17.51 10.55
CA TYR A 52 -12.15 -18.28 10.24
C TYR A 52 -11.99 -19.78 10.52
N LYS A 53 -10.85 -20.38 10.17
CA LYS A 53 -10.56 -21.80 10.47
C LYS A 53 -10.63 -22.09 11.97
N SER A 54 -10.14 -21.18 12.79
CA SER A 54 -10.20 -21.29 14.26
C SER A 54 -11.62 -21.18 14.81
N GLN A 55 -12.51 -20.43 14.16
CA GLN A 55 -13.93 -20.34 14.56
C GLN A 55 -14.68 -21.65 14.30
N ILE A 56 -14.42 -22.31 13.16
CA ILE A 56 -15.14 -23.54 12.78
C ILE A 56 -14.57 -24.80 13.44
N ASP A 57 -13.24 -24.92 13.53
CA ASP A 57 -12.58 -26.18 13.92
C ASP A 57 -11.70 -26.02 15.18
N GLY A 58 -11.70 -24.85 15.80
CA GLY A 58 -10.88 -24.53 16.96
C GLY A 58 -9.46 -24.06 16.59
N ILE A 59 -8.84 -23.36 17.55
CA ILE A 59 -7.52 -22.69 17.39
C ILE A 59 -6.40 -23.68 17.05
N THR A 60 -6.51 -24.93 17.50
CA THR A 60 -5.49 -25.98 17.29
C THR A 60 -5.63 -26.73 15.96
N SER A 61 -6.68 -26.46 15.19
CA SER A 61 -6.93 -27.11 13.89
C SER A 61 -5.77 -26.90 12.91
N GLN A 62 -5.51 -27.88 12.03
CA GLN A 62 -4.39 -27.85 11.07
C GLN A 62 -3.06 -27.48 11.74
N ASN A 63 -2.84 -28.03 12.95
CA ASN A 63 -1.67 -27.81 13.78
C ASN A 63 -1.39 -26.33 14.12
N GLY A 64 -2.37 -25.43 13.99
CA GLY A 64 -2.21 -23.98 14.20
C GLY A 64 -1.55 -23.21 13.05
N LEU A 65 -1.21 -23.87 11.92
CA LEU A 65 -0.54 -23.26 10.76
C LEU A 65 -1.42 -22.19 10.08
N LEU A 66 -0.86 -21.16 9.44
CA LEU A 66 -1.74 -20.28 8.65
C LEU A 66 -2.35 -21.02 7.44
N GLY A 67 -3.21 -20.36 6.68
CA GLY A 67 -3.77 -20.97 5.47
C GLY A 67 -4.92 -20.17 4.90
N LYS A 68 -5.39 -20.63 3.75
CA LYS A 68 -6.38 -19.92 2.94
C LYS A 68 -7.42 -20.89 2.39
N PHE A 69 -8.60 -20.38 2.05
CA PHE A 69 -9.66 -21.21 1.47
C PHE A 69 -9.69 -21.03 -0.04
N TYR A 70 -10.03 -22.09 -0.78
CA TYR A 70 -10.19 -21.97 -2.23
C TYR A 70 -11.50 -21.23 -2.56
N SER A 71 -11.46 -19.90 -2.67
CA SER A 71 -12.49 -19.09 -3.35
C SER A 71 -11.86 -17.87 -4.05
N SER A 72 -12.55 -17.31 -5.05
CA SER A 72 -11.98 -16.34 -6.00
C SER A 72 -11.50 -15.03 -5.36
N GLN A 73 -10.23 -14.67 -5.61
CA GLN A 73 -9.47 -13.41 -5.41
C GLN A 73 -9.61 -12.56 -4.12
N ASP A 74 -10.74 -12.56 -3.42
CA ASP A 74 -10.98 -11.87 -2.13
C ASP A 74 -11.63 -12.79 -1.08
N GLY A 75 -11.42 -14.10 -1.23
CA GLY A 75 -12.16 -15.15 -0.57
C GLY A 75 -12.17 -15.06 0.95
N GLU A 76 -10.99 -14.93 1.56
CA GLU A 76 -10.82 -15.12 3.01
C GLU A 76 -11.46 -13.99 3.82
N TYR A 77 -11.35 -12.75 3.36
CA TYR A 77 -11.99 -11.61 4.03
C TYR A 77 -13.50 -11.73 4.01
N LYS A 78 -14.08 -12.18 2.89
CA LYS A 78 -15.53 -12.38 2.79
C LYS A 78 -16.01 -13.58 3.58
N ILE A 79 -15.28 -14.69 3.51
CA ILE A 79 -15.55 -15.89 4.29
C ILE A 79 -15.55 -15.54 5.78
N TYR A 80 -14.55 -14.79 6.23
CA TYR A 80 -14.47 -14.38 7.63
C TYR A 80 -15.55 -13.35 7.99
N LYS A 81 -15.72 -12.25 7.25
CA LYS A 81 -16.71 -11.20 7.58
C LYS A 81 -18.15 -11.72 7.57
N ASN A 82 -18.51 -12.52 6.57
CA ASN A 82 -19.90 -12.90 6.28
C ASN A 82 -20.22 -14.36 6.65
N SER A 83 -19.27 -15.07 7.28
CA SER A 83 -19.39 -16.49 7.65
C SER A 83 -19.87 -17.39 6.50
N LEU A 84 -19.39 -17.12 5.28
CA LEU A 84 -19.79 -17.85 4.08
C LEU A 84 -19.24 -19.28 4.11
N ASN A 85 -19.95 -20.21 3.46
CA ASN A 85 -19.46 -21.58 3.26
C ASN A 85 -18.11 -21.55 2.55
N ALA A 86 -17.07 -21.93 3.27
CA ALA A 86 -15.73 -22.00 2.74
C ALA A 86 -15.53 -23.33 2.00
N GLY A 87 -14.80 -23.29 0.88
CA GLY A 87 -14.35 -24.50 0.19
C GLY A 87 -13.23 -25.20 0.96
N ASP A 88 -12.36 -25.91 0.23
CA ASP A 88 -11.23 -26.59 0.87
C ASP A 88 -10.22 -25.60 1.47
N TYR A 89 -9.68 -25.96 2.63
CA TYR A 89 -8.63 -25.20 3.31
C TYR A 89 -7.25 -25.67 2.86
N SER A 90 -6.46 -24.75 2.31
CA SER A 90 -5.05 -24.98 1.98
C SER A 90 -4.16 -24.45 3.10
N THR A 91 -3.53 -25.36 3.83
CA THR A 91 -2.56 -25.03 4.87
C THR A 91 -1.32 -24.35 4.29
N TYR A 92 -0.87 -23.26 4.93
CA TYR A 92 0.36 -22.55 4.62
C TYR A 92 1.52 -23.08 5.46
N VAL A 93 2.30 -23.96 4.86
CA VAL A 93 3.46 -24.63 5.49
C VAL A 93 4.74 -23.78 5.53
N GLY A 94 4.61 -22.45 5.53
CA GLY A 94 5.74 -21.52 5.41
C GLY A 94 6.31 -21.01 6.73
N GLN A 95 5.51 -21.04 7.80
CA GLN A 95 5.85 -20.52 9.12
C GLN A 95 4.91 -21.12 10.18
N ILE A 96 5.26 -20.94 11.46
CA ILE A 96 4.45 -21.45 12.57
C ILE A 96 3.06 -20.80 12.64
N GLY A 97 2.98 -19.50 12.36
CA GLY A 97 1.73 -18.74 12.34
C GLY A 97 1.30 -18.19 13.69
N LEU A 98 2.26 -17.93 14.60
CA LEU A 98 1.98 -17.47 15.97
C LEU A 98 1.11 -16.21 16.01
N GLN A 99 1.30 -15.27 15.07
CA GLN A 99 0.45 -14.08 14.96
C GLN A 99 -1.01 -14.44 14.65
N GLY A 100 -1.24 -15.42 13.78
CA GLY A 100 -2.59 -15.90 13.47
C GLY A 100 -3.24 -16.58 14.66
N ILE A 101 -2.48 -17.41 15.39
CA ILE A 101 -2.96 -18.03 16.64
C ILE A 101 -3.31 -16.96 17.68
N ALA A 102 -2.45 -15.97 17.87
CA ALA A 102 -2.69 -14.88 18.83
C ALA A 102 -3.96 -14.09 18.49
N PHE A 103 -4.16 -13.73 17.22
CA PHE A 103 -5.40 -13.06 16.81
C PHE A 103 -6.62 -13.98 16.89
N SER A 104 -6.50 -15.29 16.61
CA SER A 104 -7.61 -16.25 16.82
C SER A 104 -8.01 -16.37 18.29
N ILE A 105 -7.04 -16.32 19.21
CA ILE A 105 -7.33 -16.28 20.65
C ILE A 105 -8.12 -15.01 20.97
N LEU A 106 -7.67 -13.85 20.51
CA LEU A 106 -8.37 -12.58 20.74
C LEU A 106 -9.78 -12.58 20.15
N ASP A 107 -9.94 -13.10 18.93
CA ASP A 107 -11.21 -13.24 18.23
C ASP A 107 -12.23 -14.03 19.06
N ASN A 108 -11.80 -15.17 19.63
CA ASN A 108 -12.64 -16.00 20.50
C ASN A 108 -13.05 -15.33 21.82
N TYR A 109 -12.30 -14.33 22.30
CA TYR A 109 -12.61 -13.62 23.55
C TYR A 109 -13.43 -12.34 23.34
N THR A 110 -13.58 -11.90 22.09
CA THR A 110 -14.30 -10.66 21.74
C THR A 110 -15.74 -10.97 21.34
N ASN A 111 -16.68 -10.12 21.79
CA ASN A 111 -18.09 -10.24 21.45
C ASN A 111 -18.49 -9.38 20.23
N PHE A 112 -17.51 -8.88 19.48
CA PHE A 112 -17.78 -8.10 18.27
C PHE A 112 -18.07 -9.01 17.08
N ASN A 113 -18.66 -8.46 16.03
CA ASN A 113 -18.74 -9.19 14.77
C ASN A 113 -17.37 -9.28 14.08
N ASN A 114 -17.22 -10.19 13.12
CA ASN A 114 -15.94 -10.49 12.48
C ASN A 114 -15.32 -9.26 11.76
N GLU A 115 -16.15 -8.38 11.20
CA GLU A 115 -15.68 -7.14 10.56
C GLU A 115 -15.09 -6.15 11.58
N GLN A 116 -15.78 -5.98 12.71
CA GLN A 116 -15.34 -5.14 13.83
C GLN A 116 -14.06 -5.70 14.46
N ASN A 117 -13.96 -7.03 14.61
CA ASN A 117 -12.74 -7.68 15.08
C ASN A 117 -11.56 -7.42 14.17
N LEU A 118 -11.74 -7.53 12.85
CA LEU A 118 -10.68 -7.24 11.90
C LEU A 118 -10.20 -5.78 12.00
N LYS A 119 -11.14 -4.82 12.05
CA LYS A 119 -10.83 -3.39 12.26
C LYS A 119 -10.07 -3.16 13.58
N MET A 120 -10.49 -3.83 14.66
CA MET A 120 -9.80 -3.78 15.95
C MET A 120 -8.39 -4.37 15.88
N PHE A 121 -8.18 -5.49 15.19
CA PHE A 121 -6.84 -6.09 15.03
C PHE A 121 -5.91 -5.19 14.23
N TRP A 122 -6.40 -4.57 13.15
CA TRP A 122 -5.64 -3.56 12.40
C TRP A 122 -5.26 -2.35 13.26
N LEU A 123 -6.19 -1.87 14.11
CA LEU A 123 -5.92 -0.78 15.04
C LEU A 123 -4.88 -1.19 16.09
N LEU A 124 -5.03 -2.36 16.69
CA LEU A 124 -4.09 -2.91 17.68
C LEU A 124 -2.68 -3.03 17.09
N ASN A 125 -2.56 -3.60 15.89
CA ASN A 125 -1.28 -3.79 15.21
C ASN A 125 -0.61 -2.43 14.90
N SER A 126 -1.39 -1.46 14.42
CA SER A 126 -0.95 -0.08 14.15
C SER A 126 -0.51 0.64 15.43
N PHE A 127 -1.25 0.45 16.52
CA PHE A 127 -0.95 1.00 17.83
C PHE A 127 0.34 0.42 18.42
N LEU A 128 0.51 -0.91 18.37
CA LEU A 128 1.72 -1.59 18.87
C LEU A 128 2.97 -1.14 18.12
N LEU A 129 2.88 -0.98 16.79
CA LEU A 129 3.97 -0.41 15.99
C LEU A 129 4.28 1.02 16.41
N SER A 130 3.26 1.85 16.56
CA SER A 130 3.41 3.24 16.99
C SER A 130 4.07 3.33 18.37
N LEU A 131 3.70 2.44 19.29
CA LEU A 131 4.26 2.36 20.63
C LEU A 131 5.74 1.96 20.63
N VAL A 132 6.10 0.90 19.88
CA VAL A 132 7.49 0.44 19.75
C VAL A 132 8.38 1.53 19.15
N LEU A 133 7.92 2.17 18.05
CA LEU A 133 8.66 3.27 17.43
C LEU A 133 8.73 4.50 18.34
N ALA A 134 7.67 4.83 19.07
CA ALA A 134 7.67 5.93 20.03
C ALA A 134 8.73 5.71 21.13
N PHE A 135 8.86 4.49 21.68
CA PHE A 135 9.90 4.21 22.67
C PHE A 135 11.32 4.36 22.11
N ILE A 136 11.55 3.92 20.86
CA ILE A 136 12.83 4.15 20.16
C ILE A 136 13.06 5.66 20.00
N MET A 137 12.06 6.44 19.57
CA MET A 137 12.15 7.89 19.43
C MET A 137 12.42 8.60 20.75
N ILE A 138 11.87 8.12 21.86
CA ILE A 138 12.14 8.67 23.20
C ILE A 138 13.55 8.35 23.67
N TRP A 139 14.06 7.15 23.38
CA TRP A 139 15.47 6.87 23.59
C TRP A 139 16.34 7.84 22.78
N LEU A 140 16.01 8.07 21.51
CA LEU A 140 16.70 9.05 20.66
C LEU A 140 16.58 10.49 21.18
N TYR A 141 15.44 10.88 21.75
CA TYR A 141 15.25 12.18 22.41
C TYR A 141 16.16 12.31 23.64
N ASN A 142 16.21 11.27 24.47
CA ASN A 142 17.00 11.28 25.70
C ASN A 142 18.50 11.26 25.42
N GLU A 143 18.93 10.57 24.37
CA GLU A 143 20.32 10.52 23.97
C GLU A 143 20.71 11.75 23.14
N PHE A 144 19.97 12.09 22.10
CA PHE A 144 20.40 13.05 21.07
C PHE A 144 19.57 14.33 21.03
N GLY A 145 18.65 14.53 21.97
CA GLY A 145 17.88 15.76 22.12
C GLY A 145 16.70 15.90 21.16
N ILE A 146 16.04 17.06 21.24
CA ILE A 146 14.77 17.33 20.56
C ILE A 146 14.88 17.36 19.03
N SER A 147 15.99 17.83 18.47
CA SER A 147 16.17 17.90 17.01
C SER A 147 16.15 16.51 16.38
N SER A 148 16.85 15.55 17.00
CA SER A 148 16.84 14.14 16.59
C SER A 148 15.44 13.54 16.69
N PHE A 149 14.72 13.81 17.79
CA PHE A 149 13.33 13.39 17.95
C PHE A 149 12.44 13.93 16.83
N ILE A 150 12.47 15.24 16.57
CA ILE A 150 11.62 15.88 15.54
C ILE A 150 11.91 15.30 14.16
N VAL A 151 13.18 15.23 13.75
CA VAL A 151 13.56 14.75 12.41
C VAL A 151 13.14 13.29 12.22
N VAL A 152 13.36 12.42 13.22
CA VAL A 152 12.94 11.02 13.14
C VAL A 152 11.42 10.88 13.17
N SER A 153 10.72 11.62 14.01
CA SER A 153 9.26 11.61 14.05
C SER A 153 8.65 12.04 12.71
N LEU A 154 9.12 13.15 12.13
CA LEU A 154 8.63 13.63 10.84
C LEU A 154 8.91 12.62 9.73
N THR A 155 10.14 12.12 9.63
CA THR A 155 10.52 11.18 8.56
C THR A 155 9.81 9.82 8.68
N THR A 156 9.50 9.36 9.90
CA THR A 156 8.65 8.18 10.11
C THR A 156 7.21 8.44 9.71
N VAL A 157 6.64 9.62 10.00
CA VAL A 157 5.29 10.00 9.53
C VAL A 157 5.23 10.01 8.00
N PHE A 158 6.29 10.48 7.34
CA PHE A 158 6.41 10.53 5.87
C PHE A 158 6.88 9.23 5.21
N SER A 159 7.12 8.17 5.97
CA SER A 159 7.56 6.90 5.40
C SER A 159 6.36 6.15 4.82
N GLN A 160 6.24 6.16 3.49
CA GLN A 160 5.23 5.36 2.77
C GLN A 160 5.33 3.87 3.14
N TRP A 161 6.56 3.34 3.24
CA TRP A 161 6.81 1.94 3.55
C TRP A 161 6.36 1.55 4.95
N ILE A 162 6.68 2.32 5.99
CA ILE A 162 6.20 2.00 7.33
C ILE A 162 4.67 2.11 7.38
N THR A 163 4.09 3.11 6.69
CA THR A 163 2.63 3.30 6.63
C THR A 163 1.90 2.12 6.00
N VAL A 164 2.27 1.66 4.80
CA VAL A 164 1.54 0.57 4.12
C VAL A 164 1.67 -0.79 4.82
N PHE A 165 2.71 -1.00 5.62
CA PHE A 165 2.85 -2.20 6.45
C PHE A 165 2.18 -2.06 7.82
N GLY A 166 1.82 -0.84 8.23
CA GLY A 166 1.54 -0.49 9.62
C GLY A 166 0.38 -1.26 10.25
N ARG A 167 -0.68 -1.52 9.47
CA ARG A 167 -1.83 -2.31 9.92
C ARG A 167 -1.76 -3.80 9.59
N ASN A 168 -0.88 -4.22 8.68
CA ASN A 168 -0.90 -5.57 8.11
C ASN A 168 -0.63 -6.68 9.15
N LEU A 169 -1.59 -7.58 9.36
CA LEU A 169 -1.58 -8.62 10.40
C LEU A 169 -0.61 -9.77 10.11
N TYR A 170 -0.27 -10.03 8.84
CA TYR A 170 0.75 -11.04 8.51
C TYR A 170 2.13 -10.55 8.93
N TRP A 171 2.44 -9.31 8.58
CA TRP A 171 3.77 -8.75 8.76
C TRP A 171 4.03 -8.27 10.18
N SER A 172 3.01 -7.74 10.88
CA SER A 172 3.07 -7.26 12.27
C SER A 172 4.42 -6.64 12.62
N ILE A 173 4.81 -5.61 11.85
CA ILE A 173 6.21 -5.16 11.79
C ILE A 173 6.76 -4.62 13.11
N TRP A 174 5.90 -4.35 14.10
CA TRP A 174 6.31 -4.04 15.47
C TRP A 174 7.17 -5.14 16.10
N ILE A 175 6.90 -6.41 15.75
CA ILE A 175 7.69 -7.57 16.21
C ILE A 175 9.12 -7.51 15.66
N MET A 176 9.33 -6.91 14.48
CA MET A 176 10.67 -6.78 13.87
C MET A 176 11.56 -5.76 14.61
N PHE A 177 10.95 -4.74 15.22
CA PHE A 177 11.66 -3.72 16.01
C PHE A 177 11.83 -4.12 17.48
N LEU A 178 11.00 -5.03 17.99
CA LEU A 178 10.96 -5.41 19.40
C LEU A 178 12.29 -5.92 19.96
N PRO A 179 13.06 -6.82 19.30
CA PRO A 179 14.35 -7.28 19.81
C PRO A 179 15.35 -6.14 20.03
N MET A 180 15.39 -5.17 19.10
CA MET A 180 16.24 -3.99 19.23
C MET A 180 15.77 -3.08 20.37
N LEU A 181 14.45 -2.85 20.49
CA LEU A 181 13.90 -2.03 21.57
C LEU A 181 14.23 -2.63 22.96
N ILE A 182 14.16 -3.96 23.11
CA ILE A 182 14.56 -4.65 24.34
C ILE A 182 16.03 -4.36 24.67
N CYS A 183 16.92 -4.46 23.68
CA CYS A 183 18.35 -4.17 23.87
C CYS A 183 18.59 -2.70 24.23
N ILE A 184 17.86 -1.77 23.58
CA ILE A 184 17.88 -0.34 23.92
C ILE A 184 17.47 -0.14 25.38
N TYR A 185 16.35 -0.74 25.80
CA TYR A 185 15.83 -0.58 27.16
C TYR A 185 16.80 -1.13 28.22
N LEU A 186 17.33 -2.33 28.03
CA LEU A 186 18.26 -2.96 28.97
C LEU A 186 19.55 -2.17 29.14
N LEU A 187 20.14 -1.70 28.03
CA LEU A 187 21.37 -0.91 28.06
C LEU A 187 21.14 0.52 28.56
N TYR A 188 20.00 1.13 28.22
CA TYR A 188 19.65 2.44 28.78
C TYR A 188 19.41 2.36 30.29
N TYR A 189 18.76 1.29 30.77
CA TYR A 189 18.55 1.05 32.20
C TYR A 189 19.88 0.85 32.93
N GLU A 190 20.79 0.06 32.35
CA GLU A 190 22.15 -0.08 32.87
C GLU A 190 22.89 1.27 32.92
N ASP A 191 22.87 2.06 31.84
CA ASP A 191 23.53 3.36 31.77
C ASP A 191 23.03 4.35 32.83
N LYS A 192 21.77 4.20 33.27
CA LYS A 192 21.16 5.05 34.30
C LYS A 192 21.32 4.55 35.72
N TYR A 193 21.29 3.24 35.93
CA TYR A 193 21.18 2.65 37.27
C TYR A 193 22.32 1.68 37.62
N GLY A 194 23.25 1.42 36.69
CA GLY A 194 24.41 0.54 36.89
C GLY A 194 24.08 -0.95 36.99
N ARG A 195 22.86 -1.36 36.61
CA ARG A 195 22.37 -2.74 36.78
C ARG A 195 22.23 -3.43 35.42
N TYR A 196 23.04 -4.47 35.19
CA TYR A 196 22.95 -5.32 34.00
C TYR A 196 22.80 -6.79 34.41
N ASN A 197 21.76 -7.46 33.91
CA ASN A 197 21.48 -8.86 34.20
C ASN A 197 21.56 -9.69 32.91
N ASN A 198 22.56 -10.56 32.82
CA ASN A 198 22.75 -11.44 31.66
C ASN A 198 21.58 -12.41 31.46
N VAL A 199 21.01 -12.96 32.55
CA VAL A 199 19.93 -13.94 32.47
C VAL A 199 18.66 -13.30 31.92
N ILE A 200 18.25 -12.16 32.49
CA ILE A 200 17.09 -11.40 31.98
C ILE A 200 17.31 -11.01 30.51
N THR A 201 18.52 -10.54 30.19
CA THR A 201 18.87 -10.18 28.80
C THR A 201 18.71 -11.38 27.86
N SER A 202 19.28 -12.53 28.21
CA SER A 202 19.19 -13.74 27.42
C SER A 202 17.76 -14.21 27.21
N VAL A 203 16.96 -14.23 28.28
CA VAL A 203 15.55 -14.65 28.22
C VAL A 203 14.73 -13.72 27.34
N LEU A 204 14.85 -12.40 27.49
CA LEU A 204 14.07 -11.45 26.68
C LEU A 204 14.47 -11.48 25.20
N ILE A 205 15.76 -11.63 24.90
CA ILE A 205 16.24 -11.75 23.51
C ILE A 205 15.77 -13.07 22.90
N PHE A 206 15.88 -14.18 23.63
CA PHE A 206 15.36 -15.48 23.21
C PHE A 206 13.87 -15.40 22.88
N ILE A 207 13.05 -14.87 23.81
CA ILE A 207 11.60 -14.76 23.65
C ILE A 207 11.24 -13.87 22.45
N SER A 208 11.86 -12.69 22.31
CA SER A 208 11.53 -11.78 21.22
C SER A 208 11.90 -12.33 19.84
N ILE A 209 13.03 -13.03 19.72
CA ILE A 209 13.43 -13.68 18.45
C ILE A 209 12.60 -14.94 18.18
N PHE A 210 12.21 -15.68 19.20
CA PHE A 210 11.26 -16.78 19.07
C PHE A 210 9.90 -16.26 18.56
N ILE A 211 9.33 -15.23 19.19
CA ILE A 211 8.05 -14.63 18.78
C ILE A 211 8.13 -14.14 17.33
N LYS A 212 9.21 -13.42 16.98
CA LYS A 212 9.46 -13.04 15.58
C LYS A 212 9.43 -14.30 14.71
N SER A 213 10.34 -15.23 14.94
CA SER A 213 10.57 -16.36 14.02
C SER A 213 9.35 -17.26 13.89
N SER A 214 8.54 -17.38 14.94
CA SER A 214 7.25 -18.07 14.95
C SER A 214 6.15 -17.32 14.20
N SER A 215 6.30 -16.00 14.03
CA SER A 215 5.41 -15.16 13.22
C SER A 215 5.91 -14.96 11.78
N GLY A 216 7.04 -15.57 11.41
CA GLY A 216 7.62 -15.54 10.07
C GLY A 216 9.13 -15.48 10.09
N TYR A 217 9.77 -16.07 9.07
CA TYR A 217 11.24 -16.13 8.96
C TYR A 217 11.83 -15.00 8.12
N GLU A 218 10.98 -14.27 7.41
CA GLU A 218 11.32 -13.15 6.56
C GLU A 218 12.12 -12.10 7.32
N TYR A 219 13.22 -11.62 6.73
CA TYR A 219 14.06 -10.56 7.30
C TYR A 219 14.81 -10.93 8.60
N ILE A 220 14.93 -12.22 8.93
CA ILE A 220 15.60 -12.62 10.19
C ILE A 220 17.05 -12.10 10.28
N SER A 221 17.81 -12.11 9.20
CA SER A 221 19.18 -11.58 9.21
C SER A 221 19.24 -10.09 9.52
N THR A 222 18.31 -9.30 8.95
CA THR A 222 18.16 -7.87 9.25
C THR A 222 17.90 -7.67 10.73
N ILE A 223 16.98 -8.44 11.32
CA ILE A 223 16.57 -8.29 12.73
C ILE A 223 17.70 -8.71 13.67
N LEU A 224 18.43 -9.78 13.33
CA LEU A 224 19.60 -10.23 14.09
C LEU A 224 20.73 -9.20 14.09
N ILE A 225 20.96 -8.48 12.99
CA ILE A 225 21.93 -7.36 13.00
C ILE A 225 21.36 -6.18 13.78
N SER A 226 20.08 -5.84 13.57
CA SER A 226 19.40 -4.71 14.22
C SER A 226 19.47 -4.77 15.75
N LEU A 227 19.28 -5.95 16.35
CA LEU A 227 19.33 -6.11 17.81
C LEU A 227 20.73 -5.85 18.40
N THR A 228 21.80 -5.98 17.60
CA THR A 228 23.18 -5.73 18.07
C THR A 228 23.56 -4.25 18.08
N ILE A 229 22.83 -3.41 17.33
CA ILE A 229 23.19 -1.99 17.15
C ILE A 229 23.31 -1.22 18.47
N PRO A 230 22.41 -1.38 19.46
CA PRO A 230 22.55 -0.73 20.76
C PRO A 230 23.85 -1.11 21.49
N TYR A 231 24.35 -2.34 21.35
CA TYR A 231 25.59 -2.77 21.98
C TYR A 231 26.81 -2.07 21.37
N PHE A 232 26.84 -1.88 20.04
CA PHE A 232 27.88 -1.08 19.40
C PHE A 232 27.82 0.38 19.84
N TYR A 233 26.61 0.95 19.93
CA TYR A 233 26.42 2.33 20.39
C TYR A 233 26.99 2.53 21.80
N TYR A 234 26.56 1.74 22.77
CA TYR A 234 27.00 1.87 24.16
C TYR A 234 28.47 1.48 24.35
N PHE A 235 29.00 0.51 23.59
CA PHE A 235 30.43 0.19 23.58
C PHE A 235 31.29 1.42 23.27
N ILE A 236 30.93 2.18 22.24
CA ILE A 236 31.69 3.36 21.81
C ILE A 236 31.40 4.56 22.72
N LYS A 237 30.12 4.82 23.02
CA LYS A 237 29.70 5.94 23.87
C LYS A 237 30.33 5.86 25.26
N ASN A 238 30.28 4.68 25.88
CA ASN A 238 30.73 4.46 27.27
C ASN A 238 32.14 3.89 27.37
N LYS A 239 32.81 3.67 26.23
CA LYS A 239 34.19 3.15 26.16
C LYS A 239 34.37 1.86 26.95
N TRP A 240 33.46 0.88 26.78
CA TRP A 240 33.60 -0.39 27.49
C TRP A 240 34.90 -1.08 27.12
N ALA A 241 35.45 -1.88 28.04
CA ALA A 241 36.56 -2.77 27.71
C ALA A 241 36.13 -3.79 26.64
N ASN A 242 37.02 -4.12 25.70
CA ASN A 242 36.73 -5.07 24.60
C ASN A 242 36.19 -6.41 25.12
N LYS A 243 36.72 -6.93 26.24
CA LYS A 243 36.25 -8.17 26.86
C LYS A 243 34.78 -8.11 27.29
N ILE A 244 34.31 -6.96 27.78
CA ILE A 244 32.91 -6.76 28.19
C ILE A 244 32.02 -6.75 26.95
N PHE A 245 32.41 -6.00 25.92
CA PHE A 245 31.68 -5.95 24.66
C PHE A 245 31.58 -7.35 24.01
N ILE A 246 32.69 -8.05 23.86
CA ILE A 246 32.75 -9.40 23.27
C ILE A 246 31.87 -10.38 24.05
N LYS A 247 31.99 -10.42 25.39
CA LYS A 247 31.14 -11.29 26.22
C LYS A 247 29.66 -11.02 25.98
N ARG A 248 29.25 -9.74 25.99
CA ARG A 248 27.85 -9.36 25.80
C ARG A 248 27.35 -9.66 24.39
N PHE A 249 28.17 -9.36 23.38
CA PHE A 249 27.87 -9.67 21.98
C PHE A 249 27.65 -11.18 21.80
N ILE A 250 28.53 -12.03 22.34
CA ILE A 250 28.36 -13.48 22.31
C ILE A 250 27.06 -13.91 23.00
N VAL A 251 26.77 -13.38 24.20
CA VAL A 251 25.56 -13.73 24.96
C VAL A 251 24.29 -13.40 24.18
N ILE A 252 24.18 -12.19 23.60
CA ILE A 252 23.00 -11.81 22.82
C ILE A 252 22.90 -12.60 21.52
N SER A 253 24.02 -12.84 20.83
CA SER A 253 24.04 -13.63 19.60
C SER A 253 23.61 -15.06 19.86
N LEU A 254 24.16 -15.74 20.86
CA LEU A 254 23.75 -17.10 21.22
C LEU A 254 22.29 -17.16 21.66
N SER A 255 21.83 -16.19 22.46
CA SER A 255 20.42 -16.14 22.91
C SER A 255 19.46 -15.95 21.73
N SER A 256 19.82 -15.10 20.77
CA SER A 256 19.03 -14.87 19.55
C SER A 256 18.99 -16.09 18.63
N LEU A 257 20.13 -16.77 18.43
CA LEU A 257 20.21 -18.00 17.65
C LEU A 257 19.40 -19.12 18.30
N SER A 258 19.46 -19.27 19.62
CA SER A 258 18.64 -20.24 20.35
C SER A 258 17.15 -19.99 20.15
N GLY A 259 16.69 -18.74 20.16
CA GLY A 259 15.29 -18.39 19.89
C GLY A 259 14.86 -18.75 18.47
N PHE A 260 15.72 -18.46 17.47
CA PHE A 260 15.48 -18.83 16.08
C PHE A 260 15.43 -20.36 15.87
N PHE A 261 16.41 -21.10 16.41
CA PHE A 261 16.46 -22.55 16.28
C PHE A 261 15.33 -23.24 17.03
N MET A 262 14.89 -22.71 18.17
CA MET A 262 13.70 -23.21 18.85
C MET A 262 12.44 -23.04 17.99
N ALA A 263 12.26 -21.88 17.34
CA ALA A 263 11.16 -21.69 16.40
C ALA A 263 11.25 -22.66 15.21
N MET A 264 12.44 -22.90 14.66
CA MET A 264 12.63 -23.89 13.60
C MET A 264 12.29 -25.31 14.07
N PHE A 265 12.71 -25.68 15.28
CA PHE A 265 12.41 -26.98 15.88
C PHE A 265 10.90 -27.19 16.04
N VAL A 266 10.20 -26.21 16.61
CA VAL A 266 8.73 -26.25 16.76
C VAL A 266 8.05 -26.36 15.39
N HIS A 267 8.52 -25.60 14.39
CA HIS A 267 7.96 -25.67 13.04
C HIS A 267 8.16 -27.04 12.38
N ILE A 268 9.32 -27.68 12.57
CA ILE A 268 9.55 -29.06 12.09
C ILE A 268 8.55 -30.03 12.73
N LEU A 269 8.28 -29.92 14.03
CA LEU A 269 7.28 -30.76 14.70
C LEU A 269 5.88 -30.53 14.14
N GLN A 270 5.52 -29.27 13.90
CA GLN A 270 4.24 -28.88 13.32
C GLN A 270 4.08 -29.42 11.88
N LEU A 271 5.11 -29.29 11.05
CA LEU A 271 5.14 -29.82 9.68
C LEU A 271 5.18 -31.35 9.63
N LYS A 272 5.84 -32.00 10.59
CA LYS A 272 5.82 -33.47 10.69
C LYS A 272 4.40 -33.96 10.95
N SER A 273 3.66 -33.28 11.81
CA SER A 273 2.24 -33.56 12.07
C SER A 273 1.39 -33.35 10.81
N GLU A 274 1.63 -32.26 10.07
CA GLU A 274 0.88 -31.90 8.86
C GLU A 274 1.20 -32.78 7.64
N LEU A 275 2.48 -33.06 7.39
CA LEU A 275 2.96 -33.74 6.18
C LEU A 275 3.19 -35.24 6.39
N GLY A 276 3.07 -35.72 7.64
CA GLY A 276 3.14 -37.13 8.02
C GLY A 276 4.55 -37.70 8.26
N SER A 277 5.64 -36.96 8.03
CA SER A 277 7.00 -37.44 8.33
C SER A 277 8.01 -36.32 8.53
N TYR A 278 9.09 -36.60 9.27
CA TYR A 278 10.22 -35.67 9.44
C TYR A 278 10.92 -35.37 8.12
N ASN A 279 11.09 -36.36 7.24
CA ASN A 279 11.73 -36.17 5.93
C ASN A 279 10.96 -35.14 5.10
N LYS A 280 9.63 -35.32 4.94
CA LYS A 280 8.80 -34.35 4.22
C LYS A 280 8.82 -32.95 4.85
N ALA A 281 8.85 -32.85 6.17
CA ALA A 281 8.96 -31.58 6.89
C ALA A 281 10.28 -30.85 6.58
N ILE A 282 11.40 -31.57 6.67
CA ILE A 282 12.74 -31.06 6.38
C ILE A 282 12.85 -30.69 4.89
N ASP A 283 12.38 -31.54 3.98
CA ASP A 283 12.39 -31.29 2.54
C ASP A 283 11.60 -30.03 2.18
N SER A 284 10.44 -29.82 2.81
CA SER A 284 9.62 -28.61 2.64
C SER A 284 10.39 -27.34 3.05
N ILE A 285 11.10 -27.37 4.17
CA ILE A 285 11.93 -26.24 4.65
C ILE A 285 13.10 -26.02 3.70
N ILE A 286 13.86 -27.06 3.35
CA ILE A 286 15.01 -26.98 2.44
C ILE A 286 14.58 -26.38 1.10
N TYR A 287 13.50 -26.90 0.50
CA TYR A 287 12.97 -26.38 -0.76
C TYR A 287 12.62 -24.89 -0.68
N ARG A 288 12.00 -24.45 0.43
CA ARG A 288 11.65 -23.03 0.66
C ARG A 288 12.87 -22.14 0.80
N VAL A 289 13.92 -22.61 1.47
CA VAL A 289 15.20 -21.89 1.55
C VAL A 289 15.82 -21.80 0.17
N LEU A 290 16.02 -22.93 -0.52
CA LEU A 290 16.71 -22.99 -1.81
C LEU A 290 16.05 -22.12 -2.88
N LYS A 291 14.71 -22.14 -2.99
CA LYS A 291 13.99 -21.32 -3.99
C LYS A 291 14.03 -19.81 -3.74
N ARG A 292 14.48 -19.38 -2.56
CA ARG A 292 14.48 -17.98 -2.11
C ARG A 292 15.89 -17.42 -1.85
N THR A 293 16.92 -18.26 -1.82
CA THR A 293 18.31 -17.86 -1.57
C THR A 293 19.17 -18.03 -2.82
N SER A 294 19.95 -19.11 -2.91
CA SER A 294 20.89 -19.43 -4.00
C SER A 294 20.82 -20.92 -4.38
N GLY A 295 19.62 -21.50 -4.39
CA GLY A 295 19.43 -22.87 -4.86
C GLY A 295 19.67 -23.05 -6.36
N ASP A 296 19.71 -24.31 -6.80
CA ASP A 296 19.87 -24.68 -8.21
C ASP A 296 18.65 -24.22 -9.04
N PRO A 297 18.81 -23.32 -10.04
CA PRO A 297 17.72 -22.82 -10.87
C PRO A 297 16.96 -23.93 -11.64
N ASN A 298 17.59 -25.08 -11.88
CA ASN A 298 16.96 -26.20 -12.59
C ASN A 298 16.08 -27.08 -11.69
N LYS A 299 16.13 -26.89 -10.36
CA LYS A 299 15.36 -27.67 -9.37
C LYS A 299 14.15 -26.93 -8.81
N VAL A 300 13.82 -25.77 -9.37
CA VAL A 300 12.70 -24.93 -8.93
C VAL A 300 11.79 -24.59 -10.10
N ASN A 301 10.57 -24.15 -9.79
CA ASN A 301 9.65 -23.64 -10.80
C ASN A 301 10.27 -22.46 -11.57
N GLU A 302 10.01 -22.38 -12.87
CA GLU A 302 10.55 -21.38 -13.81
C GLU A 302 10.39 -19.92 -13.32
N VAL A 303 9.32 -19.62 -12.59
CA VAL A 303 9.05 -18.29 -12.02
C VAL A 303 10.17 -17.82 -11.08
N TYR A 304 10.95 -18.72 -10.49
CA TYR A 304 12.08 -18.39 -9.61
C TYR A 304 13.43 -18.33 -10.32
N ARG A 305 13.55 -18.87 -11.54
CA ARG A 305 14.84 -19.12 -12.22
C ARG A 305 15.70 -17.86 -12.35
N ALA A 306 15.13 -16.79 -12.91
CA ALA A 306 15.83 -15.52 -13.10
C ALA A 306 16.34 -14.91 -11.78
N SER A 307 15.66 -15.19 -10.66
CA SER A 307 16.07 -14.70 -9.34
C SER A 307 17.28 -15.43 -8.78
N LEU A 308 17.42 -16.72 -9.10
CA LEU A 308 18.54 -17.56 -8.69
C LEU A 308 19.76 -17.37 -9.59
N GLU A 309 19.56 -17.06 -10.87
CA GLU A 309 20.63 -16.77 -11.83
C GLU A 309 21.22 -15.35 -11.67
N SER A 310 20.45 -14.39 -11.15
CA SER A 310 20.93 -13.02 -10.90
C SER A 310 22.11 -12.99 -9.91
N ASN A 311 23.11 -12.15 -10.14
CA ASN A 311 24.16 -11.92 -9.15
C ASN A 311 23.70 -10.95 -8.02
N VAL A 312 24.46 -10.91 -6.92
CA VAL A 312 24.15 -10.09 -5.74
C VAL A 312 24.23 -8.59 -6.03
N LEU A 313 25.20 -8.13 -6.82
CA LEU A 313 25.36 -6.72 -7.18
C LEU A 313 24.12 -6.20 -7.93
N ASN A 314 23.59 -6.98 -8.87
CA ASN A 314 22.36 -6.67 -9.58
C ASN A 314 21.16 -6.55 -8.63
N VAL A 315 21.08 -7.40 -7.60
CA VAL A 315 20.03 -7.29 -6.58
C VAL A 315 20.20 -5.99 -5.80
N ILE A 316 21.41 -5.68 -5.31
CA ILE A 316 21.67 -4.44 -4.56
C ILE A 316 21.37 -3.19 -5.40
N ASN A 317 21.80 -3.15 -6.66
CA ASN A 317 21.55 -2.02 -7.56
C ASN A 317 20.06 -1.78 -7.82
N LYS A 318 19.23 -2.85 -7.81
CA LYS A 318 17.77 -2.69 -7.89
C LYS A 318 17.17 -1.93 -6.70
N TYR A 319 17.83 -1.93 -5.54
CA TYR A 319 17.39 -1.18 -4.36
C TYR A 319 18.05 0.20 -4.21
N LEU A 320 19.05 0.52 -5.04
CA LEU A 320 19.78 1.80 -5.00
C LEU A 320 19.51 2.71 -6.21
N GLU A 321 19.61 2.19 -7.44
CA GLU A 321 19.57 3.01 -8.68
C GLU A 321 18.23 2.94 -9.41
N ASN A 322 17.58 1.77 -9.40
CA ASN A 322 16.24 1.55 -9.96
C ASN A 322 15.20 1.46 -8.83
N GLY A 323 15.42 2.30 -7.83
CA GLY A 323 14.79 2.30 -6.53
C GLY A 323 13.33 2.73 -6.56
N LYS A 324 12.52 2.23 -5.63
CA LYS A 324 11.28 2.94 -5.25
C LYS A 324 11.66 4.11 -4.32
N ALA A 325 10.83 5.15 -4.31
CA ALA A 325 11.00 6.27 -3.40
C ALA A 325 11.07 5.80 -1.93
N ALA A 326 12.03 6.35 -1.19
CA ALA A 326 12.13 6.19 0.26
C ALA A 326 11.18 7.14 0.97
N ILE A 327 11.12 8.39 0.48
CA ILE A 327 10.16 9.42 0.87
C ILE A 327 9.61 10.05 -0.41
N ASN A 328 8.29 10.13 -0.52
CA ASN A 328 7.64 10.81 -1.62
C ASN A 328 6.59 11.77 -1.06
N LEU A 329 6.84 13.07 -1.21
CA LEU A 329 5.94 14.13 -0.76
C LEU A 329 5.17 14.76 -1.92
N THR A 330 5.12 14.16 -3.11
CA THR A 330 4.37 14.73 -4.24
C THR A 330 2.87 14.80 -3.97
N ASN A 331 2.34 13.91 -3.14
CA ASN A 331 0.95 14.00 -2.67
C ASN A 331 0.69 15.24 -1.79
N LEU A 332 1.77 15.88 -1.31
CA LEU A 332 1.74 17.09 -0.48
C LEU A 332 2.12 18.35 -1.24
N SER A 333 2.62 18.24 -2.48
CA SER A 333 3.03 19.39 -3.28
C SER A 333 1.88 19.90 -4.14
N PHE A 334 1.70 21.22 -4.15
CA PHE A 334 0.72 21.91 -5.02
C PHE A 334 1.12 21.88 -6.51
N PHE A 335 2.37 21.55 -6.80
CA PHE A 335 2.93 21.50 -8.14
C PHE A 335 3.29 20.05 -8.48
N GLU A 336 3.06 19.63 -9.72
CA GLU A 336 3.64 18.39 -10.25
C GLU A 336 5.16 18.56 -10.34
N THR A 337 5.88 18.08 -9.34
CA THR A 337 7.33 18.19 -9.29
C THR A 337 7.96 16.92 -8.74
N THR A 338 9.06 16.51 -9.35
CA THR A 338 9.90 15.40 -8.88
C THR A 338 10.85 15.81 -7.77
N LEU A 339 10.94 17.10 -7.44
CA LEU A 339 11.87 17.65 -6.43
C LEU A 339 11.62 17.14 -5.01
N PHE A 340 10.45 16.56 -4.74
CA PHE A 340 10.07 16.02 -3.43
C PHE A 340 10.07 14.49 -3.36
N ILE A 341 10.76 13.83 -4.29
CA ILE A 341 10.98 12.39 -4.30
C ILE A 341 12.43 12.14 -3.88
N PHE A 342 12.61 11.43 -2.77
CA PHE A 342 13.92 11.03 -2.26
C PHE A 342 14.05 9.51 -2.33
N GLU A 343 15.07 9.02 -3.01
CA GLU A 343 15.43 7.61 -3.06
C GLU A 343 16.38 7.25 -1.91
N PHE A 344 16.60 5.94 -1.70
CA PHE A 344 17.50 5.48 -0.63
C PHE A 344 18.96 5.92 -0.85
N LYS A 345 19.42 6.06 -2.11
CA LYS A 345 20.75 6.59 -2.41
C LYS A 345 20.93 8.04 -1.91
N ASP A 346 19.88 8.85 -2.02
CA ASP A 346 19.88 10.24 -1.57
C ASP A 346 19.95 10.30 -0.04
N LEU A 347 19.22 9.41 0.63
CA LEU A 347 19.28 9.29 2.09
C LEU A 347 20.66 8.82 2.56
N ILE A 348 21.27 7.85 1.87
CA ILE A 348 22.64 7.38 2.17
C ILE A 348 23.62 8.55 2.04
N PHE A 349 23.52 9.34 0.97
CA PHE A 349 24.35 10.52 0.79
C PHE A 349 24.13 11.57 1.89
N LEU A 350 22.88 11.85 2.25
CA LEU A 350 22.54 12.75 3.36
C LEU A 350 23.17 12.27 4.69
N PHE A 351 23.09 10.97 4.99
CA PHE A 351 23.68 10.40 6.20
C PHE A 351 25.21 10.45 6.17
N LEU A 352 25.83 10.32 4.98
CA LEU A 352 27.26 10.51 4.80
C LEU A 352 27.68 11.96 5.08
N VAL A 353 26.96 12.95 4.54
CA VAL A 353 27.20 14.37 4.83
C VAL A 353 27.08 14.65 6.34
N ALA A 354 26.04 14.13 6.99
CA ALA A 354 25.88 14.26 8.44
C ALA A 354 27.02 13.56 9.22
N SER A 355 27.54 12.43 8.73
CA SER A 355 28.66 11.70 9.33
C SER A 355 29.97 12.49 9.29
N VAL A 356 30.25 13.21 8.19
CA VAL A 356 31.47 14.01 8.03
C VAL A 356 31.56 15.14 9.06
N LEU A 357 30.41 15.65 9.52
CA LEU A 357 30.35 16.68 10.57
C LEU A 357 30.95 16.22 11.90
N VAL A 358 31.11 14.91 12.14
CA VAL A 358 31.87 14.39 13.30
C VAL A 358 33.29 14.95 13.33
N PHE A 359 33.88 15.33 12.20
CA PHE A 359 35.23 15.89 12.09
C PHE A 359 35.27 17.42 12.09
N ALA A 360 34.13 18.09 12.28
CA ALA A 360 34.07 19.54 12.26
C ALA A 360 35.01 20.16 13.32
N SER A 361 35.68 21.25 12.93
CA SER A 361 36.66 21.92 13.77
C SER A 361 36.01 22.61 14.96
N LYS A 362 36.60 22.44 16.15
CA LYS A 362 36.21 23.10 17.41
C LYS A 362 36.09 24.62 17.26
N LYS A 363 36.89 25.24 16.39
CA LYS A 363 36.86 26.69 16.11
C LYS A 363 35.49 27.15 15.60
N TYR A 364 34.86 26.35 14.75
CA TYR A 364 33.58 26.71 14.12
C TYR A 364 32.38 26.12 14.85
N PHE A 365 32.52 24.88 15.35
CA PHE A 365 31.45 24.10 15.96
C PHE A 365 31.87 23.48 17.31
N PRO A 366 31.99 24.29 18.37
CA PRO A 366 32.41 23.79 19.70
C PRO A 366 31.43 22.77 20.31
N SER A 367 30.11 22.86 20.04
CA SER A 367 29.15 21.88 20.56
C SER A 367 29.34 20.50 19.92
N ILE A 368 29.83 20.43 18.67
CA ILE A 368 30.21 19.16 18.03
C ILE A 368 31.40 18.54 18.76
N ASP A 369 32.42 19.34 19.08
CA ASP A 369 33.61 18.86 19.78
C ASP A 369 33.28 18.32 21.18
N GLU A 370 32.50 19.07 21.96
CA GLU A 370 31.99 18.66 23.29
C GLU A 370 31.26 17.30 23.26
N ASN A 371 30.61 16.98 22.13
CA ASN A 371 29.78 15.80 21.97
C ASN A 371 30.39 14.74 21.04
N ARG A 372 31.67 14.89 20.65
CA ARG A 372 32.29 14.13 19.55
C ARG A 372 32.22 12.62 19.74
N ASN A 373 32.44 12.11 20.96
CA ASN A 373 32.37 10.67 21.22
C ASN A 373 30.96 10.11 21.00
N LYS A 374 29.93 10.84 21.42
CA LYS A 374 28.54 10.45 21.25
C LYS A 374 28.11 10.51 19.79
N PHE A 375 28.54 11.55 19.08
CA PHE A 375 28.30 11.70 17.65
C PHE A 375 28.99 10.58 16.85
N LYS A 376 30.23 10.24 17.21
CA LYS A 376 30.97 9.10 16.65
C LYS A 376 30.26 7.77 16.91
N ALA A 377 29.77 7.54 18.14
CA ALA A 377 29.02 6.34 18.48
C ALA A 377 27.76 6.18 17.61
N LEU A 378 26.95 7.23 17.47
CA LEU A 378 25.77 7.22 16.61
C LEU A 378 26.14 7.00 15.14
N THR A 379 27.18 7.68 14.64
CA THR A 379 27.65 7.53 13.26
C THR A 379 28.04 6.09 12.95
N ILE A 380 28.83 5.45 13.83
CA ILE A 380 29.23 4.05 13.64
C ILE A 380 28.00 3.14 13.72
N SER A 381 27.07 3.38 14.64
CA SER A 381 25.81 2.62 14.73
C SER A 381 24.97 2.71 13.45
N VAL A 382 24.90 3.88 12.79
CA VAL A 382 24.23 4.05 11.50
C VAL A 382 24.89 3.16 10.43
N TRP A 383 26.20 3.20 10.29
CA TRP A 383 26.88 2.42 9.25
C TRP A 383 26.93 0.92 9.53
N ILE A 384 26.89 0.49 10.79
CA ILE A 384 26.67 -0.93 11.11
C ILE A 384 25.23 -1.31 10.78
N SER A 385 24.25 -0.45 11.07
CA SER A 385 22.84 -0.72 10.74
C SER A 385 22.57 -0.78 9.23
N PHE A 386 23.42 -0.16 8.39
CA PHE A 386 23.39 -0.32 6.94
C PHE A 386 23.60 -1.78 6.51
N LEU A 387 24.36 -2.56 7.28
CA LEU A 387 24.56 -3.99 7.03
C LEU A 387 23.29 -4.82 7.27
N ALA A 388 22.33 -4.31 8.05
CA ALA A 388 21.08 -5.01 8.34
C ALA A 388 20.28 -5.32 7.06
N PRO A 389 19.83 -4.34 6.25
CA PRO A 389 19.14 -4.62 5.00
C PRO A 389 20.02 -5.37 4.00
N LEU A 390 21.32 -5.02 3.91
CA LEU A 390 22.24 -5.71 3.00
C LEU A 390 22.36 -7.20 3.31
N SER A 391 22.35 -7.59 4.58
CA SER A 391 22.42 -9.01 4.95
C SER A 391 21.31 -9.82 4.31
N TRP A 392 20.09 -9.28 4.23
CA TRP A 392 18.96 -9.96 3.61
C TRP A 392 19.04 -9.93 2.09
N PHE A 393 19.45 -8.80 1.50
CA PHE A 393 19.64 -8.71 0.05
C PHE A 393 20.71 -9.69 -0.47
N VAL A 394 21.72 -9.98 0.35
CA VAL A 394 22.77 -10.95 0.04
C VAL A 394 22.32 -12.38 0.32
N LEU A 395 21.87 -12.69 1.55
CA LEU A 395 21.53 -14.06 1.95
C LEU A 395 20.26 -14.58 1.28
N ALA A 396 19.25 -13.72 1.11
CA ALA A 396 17.97 -14.01 0.47
C ALA A 396 17.88 -13.30 -0.89
N LYS A 397 18.93 -13.42 -1.70
CA LYS A 397 19.04 -12.79 -3.04
C LYS A 397 17.84 -13.10 -3.93
N GLY A 398 17.41 -14.37 -4.03
CA GLY A 398 16.31 -14.76 -4.90
C GLY A 398 14.98 -14.15 -4.46
N HIS A 399 14.75 -14.12 -3.15
CA HIS A 399 13.61 -13.43 -2.55
C HIS A 399 13.64 -11.92 -2.84
N SER A 400 14.80 -11.27 -2.68
CA SER A 400 14.95 -9.83 -2.90
C SER A 400 14.85 -9.41 -4.36
N TYR A 401 15.33 -10.24 -5.28
CA TYR A 401 15.17 -10.00 -6.70
C TYR A 401 13.69 -9.92 -7.11
N ILE A 402 12.85 -10.83 -6.59
CA ILE A 402 11.42 -10.92 -6.92
C ILE A 402 10.62 -9.84 -6.17
N HIS A 403 10.90 -9.68 -4.88
CA HIS A 403 10.00 -8.98 -3.95
C HIS A 403 10.36 -7.52 -3.70
N ARG A 404 10.62 -6.79 -4.79
CA ARG A 404 10.86 -5.33 -4.78
C ARG A 404 9.62 -4.52 -4.36
N HIS A 405 8.46 -5.14 -4.29
CA HIS A 405 7.24 -4.46 -3.86
C HIS A 405 7.08 -4.39 -2.33
N MET A 406 7.93 -5.07 -1.55
CA MET A 406 7.82 -5.17 -0.09
C MET A 406 9.16 -4.99 0.65
N ASN A 407 10.27 -5.45 0.07
CA ASN A 407 11.57 -5.49 0.76
C ASN A 407 12.23 -4.12 1.00
N TYR A 408 11.73 -3.02 0.41
CA TYR A 408 12.23 -1.68 0.74
C TYR A 408 11.99 -1.29 2.19
N LEU A 409 11.04 -1.94 2.87
CA LEU A 409 10.85 -1.82 4.32
C LEU A 409 12.16 -2.07 5.10
N LEU A 410 13.03 -2.95 4.60
CA LEU A 410 14.26 -3.35 5.30
C LEU A 410 15.21 -2.19 5.57
N TRP A 411 15.24 -1.17 4.70
CA TRP A 411 16.02 0.03 4.93
C TRP A 411 15.60 0.78 6.19
N HIS A 412 14.34 0.63 6.63
CA HIS A 412 13.83 1.27 7.83
C HIS A 412 14.15 0.52 9.13
N ILE A 413 14.76 -0.67 9.07
CA ILE A 413 15.02 -1.54 10.22
C ILE A 413 16.54 -1.74 10.43
N PRO A 414 17.21 -0.92 11.26
CA PRO A 414 16.82 0.40 11.73
C PRO A 414 17.52 1.54 10.95
N PHE A 415 18.10 1.26 9.78
CA PHE A 415 19.08 2.13 9.13
C PHE A 415 18.59 3.57 8.93
N THR A 416 17.45 3.80 8.27
CA THR A 416 16.96 5.17 8.08
C THR A 416 16.55 5.83 9.40
N ILE A 417 16.02 5.08 10.38
CA ILE A 417 15.61 5.64 11.68
C ILE A 417 16.85 6.23 12.39
N LEU A 418 17.95 5.48 12.42
CA LEU A 418 19.21 5.97 13.01
C LEU A 418 19.87 7.04 12.15
N GLY A 419 19.80 6.94 10.82
CA GLY A 419 20.33 7.94 9.91
C GLY A 419 19.62 9.30 10.05
N PHE A 420 18.29 9.32 10.18
CA PHE A 420 17.55 10.54 10.46
C PHE A 420 17.80 11.07 11.88
N ALA A 421 18.07 10.19 12.85
CA ALA A 421 18.53 10.61 14.17
C ALA A 421 19.90 11.30 14.08
N LEU A 422 20.82 10.79 13.26
CA LEU A 422 22.14 11.37 13.00
C LEU A 422 22.01 12.77 12.38
N VAL A 423 21.15 12.92 11.37
CA VAL A 423 20.85 14.21 10.74
C VAL A 423 20.29 15.19 11.76
N GLY A 424 19.28 14.80 12.53
CA GLY A 424 18.69 15.66 13.55
C GLY A 424 19.67 16.04 14.66
N TYR A 425 20.57 15.13 15.04
CA TYR A 425 21.59 15.41 16.04
C TYR A 425 22.63 16.40 15.52
N ALA A 426 23.13 16.18 14.31
CA ALA A 426 24.08 17.06 13.64
C ALA A 426 23.50 18.48 13.49
N LEU A 427 22.27 18.59 12.97
CA LEU A 427 21.55 19.85 12.83
C LEU A 427 21.37 20.54 14.18
N GLY A 428 20.98 19.80 15.23
CA GLY A 428 20.81 20.35 16.58
C GLY A 428 22.07 20.98 17.14
N LEU A 429 23.23 20.33 16.95
CA LEU A 429 24.53 20.85 17.39
C LEU A 429 24.97 22.07 16.57
N VAL A 430 24.82 22.02 15.24
CA VAL A 430 25.13 23.14 14.33
C VAL A 430 24.27 24.36 14.67
N ILE A 431 22.96 24.19 14.82
CA ILE A 431 22.02 25.26 15.17
C ILE A 431 22.37 25.86 16.54
N LYS A 432 22.76 25.03 17.52
CA LYS A 432 23.17 25.52 18.85
C LYS A 432 24.39 26.45 18.75
N ASP A 433 25.38 26.10 17.95
CA ASP A 433 26.59 26.92 17.77
C ASP A 433 26.33 28.16 16.91
N LEU A 434 25.50 28.05 15.88
CA LEU A 434 25.08 29.20 15.08
C LEU A 434 24.23 30.17 15.88
N ASN A 435 23.31 29.71 16.73
CA ASN A 435 22.49 30.58 17.59
C ASN A 435 23.30 31.39 18.60
N LYS A 436 24.41 30.83 19.11
CA LYS A 436 25.35 31.58 19.95
C LYS A 436 25.98 32.75 19.19
N LYS A 437 26.12 32.65 17.87
CA LYS A 437 26.70 33.67 16.99
C LYS A 437 25.64 34.62 16.41
N THR A 438 24.44 34.11 16.11
CA THR A 438 23.32 34.82 15.48
C THR A 438 21.99 34.31 16.06
N PRO A 439 21.40 34.97 17.09
CA PRO A 439 20.24 34.45 17.81
C PRO A 439 18.94 34.35 16.98
N LEU A 440 18.88 35.02 15.83
CA LEU A 440 17.72 35.06 14.93
C LEU A 440 17.45 33.71 14.23
N LEU A 441 18.49 32.88 14.03
CA LEU A 441 18.40 31.66 13.24
C LEU A 441 17.47 30.60 13.88
N LYS A 442 17.44 30.52 15.21
CA LYS A 442 16.53 29.64 15.98
C LYS A 442 15.07 29.91 15.65
N ASN A 443 14.70 31.19 15.61
CA ASN A 443 13.33 31.60 15.39
C ASN A 443 12.93 31.28 13.95
N ILE A 444 13.80 31.54 12.98
CA ILE A 444 13.58 31.19 11.57
C ILE A 444 13.35 29.68 11.40
N ILE A 445 14.20 28.83 11.99
CA ILE A 445 14.04 27.37 11.88
C ILE A 445 12.77 26.87 12.58
N THR A 446 12.44 27.42 13.74
CA THR A 446 11.20 27.06 14.46
C THR A 446 9.97 27.45 13.65
N ILE A 447 9.98 28.64 13.04
CA ILE A 447 8.94 29.10 12.12
C ILE A 447 8.84 28.17 10.92
N LEU A 448 9.96 27.78 10.30
CA LEU A 448 9.97 26.84 9.16
C LEU A 448 9.34 25.49 9.52
N VAL A 449 9.59 24.95 10.71
CA VAL A 449 8.96 23.69 11.15
C VAL A 449 7.45 23.85 11.37
N ILE A 450 7.01 24.95 11.99
CA ILE A 450 5.58 25.24 12.18
C ILE A 450 4.90 25.44 10.83
N VAL A 451 5.53 26.19 9.93
CA VAL A 451 5.05 26.40 8.55
C VAL A 451 4.98 25.08 7.81
N LEU A 452 5.97 24.20 7.95
CA LEU A 452 5.92 22.87 7.34
C LEU A 452 4.71 22.08 7.87
N ILE A 453 4.50 22.00 9.18
CA ILE A 453 3.33 21.32 9.78
C ILE A 453 2.01 21.94 9.31
N ALA A 454 1.94 23.27 9.22
CA ALA A 454 0.77 23.97 8.70
C ALA A 454 0.54 23.64 7.21
N ILE A 455 1.59 23.60 6.40
CA ILE A 455 1.54 23.17 4.99
C ILE A 455 1.03 21.73 4.91
N LEU A 456 1.41 20.82 5.81
CA LEU A 456 0.88 19.45 5.83
C LEU A 456 -0.62 19.43 6.08
N PHE A 457 -1.08 20.18 7.07
CA PHE A 457 -2.50 20.23 7.41
C PHE A 457 -3.31 20.87 6.27
N ILE A 458 -2.81 21.97 5.71
CA ILE A 458 -3.39 22.68 4.57
C ILE A 458 -3.40 21.78 3.33
N SER A 459 -2.31 21.08 3.04
CA SER A 459 -2.22 20.16 1.92
C SER A 459 -3.16 18.97 2.07
N ASN A 460 -3.28 18.41 3.28
CA ASN A 460 -4.22 17.32 3.53
C ASN A 460 -5.68 17.79 3.40
N TYR A 461 -5.97 19.00 3.88
CA TYR A 461 -7.27 19.65 3.72
C TYR A 461 -7.59 19.92 2.25
N ILE A 462 -6.66 20.49 1.48
CA ILE A 462 -6.84 20.78 0.05
C ILE A 462 -6.94 19.50 -0.77
N SER A 463 -6.10 18.50 -0.51
CA SER A 463 -6.19 17.19 -1.16
C SER A 463 -7.56 16.55 -0.93
N THR A 464 -8.02 16.56 0.32
CA THR A 464 -9.37 16.10 0.67
C THR A 464 -10.44 16.91 -0.06
N LYS A 465 -10.33 18.23 -0.08
CA LYS A 465 -11.28 19.11 -0.78
C LYS A 465 -11.30 18.87 -2.30
N ASN A 466 -10.14 18.69 -2.93
CA ASN A 466 -10.04 18.39 -4.36
C ASN A 466 -10.65 17.03 -4.71
N ARG A 467 -10.51 16.03 -3.83
CA ARG A 467 -11.19 14.73 -3.97
C ARG A 467 -12.70 14.89 -3.85
N ASP A 468 -13.15 15.64 -2.84
CA ASP A 468 -14.56 15.95 -2.64
C ASP A 468 -15.13 16.69 -3.84
N GLU A 469 -14.40 17.65 -4.41
CA GLU A 469 -14.78 18.38 -5.62
C GLU A 469 -14.87 17.45 -6.83
N ARG A 470 -13.89 16.56 -7.07
CA ARG A 470 -13.96 15.58 -8.17
C ARG A 470 -15.21 14.72 -8.09
N ILE A 471 -15.55 14.22 -6.89
CA ILE A 471 -16.77 13.44 -6.68
C ILE A 471 -18.01 14.30 -6.89
N THR A 472 -17.99 15.54 -6.40
CA THR A 472 -19.11 16.48 -6.58
C THR A 472 -19.33 16.81 -8.05
N THR A 473 -18.26 17.04 -8.81
CA THR A 473 -18.31 17.31 -10.25
C THR A 473 -18.84 16.10 -11.00
N LEU A 474 -18.37 14.89 -10.68
CA LEU A 474 -18.88 13.64 -11.26
C LEU A 474 -20.38 13.48 -10.97
N ILE A 475 -20.81 13.71 -9.73
CA ILE A 475 -22.22 13.68 -9.32
C ILE A 475 -23.04 14.71 -10.09
N ASN A 476 -22.61 15.97 -10.09
CA ASN A 476 -23.35 17.08 -10.71
C ASN A 476 -23.40 17.00 -12.24
N SER A 477 -22.41 16.37 -12.89
CA SER A 477 -22.39 16.15 -14.34
C SER A 477 -22.98 14.81 -14.75
N SER A 478 -23.49 14.01 -13.81
CA SER A 478 -24.21 12.79 -14.14
C SER A 478 -25.64 13.14 -14.54
N GLU A 479 -25.98 12.86 -15.80
CA GLU A 479 -27.31 13.15 -16.35
C GLU A 479 -28.29 11.98 -16.15
N ASN A 480 -27.75 10.79 -15.89
CA ASN A 480 -28.53 9.59 -15.61
C ASN A 480 -28.28 9.20 -14.15
N MET A 481 -29.36 9.00 -13.39
CA MET A 481 -29.29 8.66 -11.98
C MET A 481 -30.34 7.62 -11.60
N ILE A 482 -29.97 6.68 -10.74
CA ILE A 482 -30.88 5.77 -10.08
C ILE A 482 -30.90 6.10 -8.60
N GLU A 483 -32.07 6.42 -8.06
CA GLU A 483 -32.29 6.63 -6.64
C GLU A 483 -33.09 5.45 -6.07
N ASN A 484 -32.63 4.90 -4.95
CA ASN A 484 -33.39 3.98 -4.13
C ASN A 484 -33.16 4.28 -2.64
N ASN A 485 -33.83 3.54 -1.74
CA ASN A 485 -33.75 3.79 -0.30
C ASN A 485 -32.33 3.76 0.27
N ASN A 486 -31.44 2.98 -0.33
CA ASN A 486 -30.09 2.72 0.18
C ASN A 486 -29.00 3.46 -0.60
N PHE A 487 -29.21 3.70 -1.89
CA PHE A 487 -28.20 4.17 -2.82
C PHE A 487 -28.71 5.27 -3.74
N ASN A 488 -27.79 6.18 -4.01
CA ASN A 488 -27.82 7.10 -5.12
C ASN A 488 -26.74 6.71 -6.11
N ILE A 489 -27.14 6.26 -7.29
CA ILE A 489 -26.23 5.76 -8.33
C ILE A 489 -26.17 6.78 -9.45
N TYR A 490 -25.00 7.36 -9.65
CA TYR A 490 -24.75 8.41 -10.63
C TYR A 490 -24.01 7.84 -11.83
N ILE A 491 -24.52 8.05 -13.03
CA ILE A 491 -23.94 7.54 -14.27
C ILE A 491 -23.43 8.71 -15.10
N ASN A 492 -22.11 8.77 -15.27
CA ASN A 492 -21.43 9.78 -16.04
C ASN A 492 -20.88 9.16 -17.33
N LEU A 493 -21.57 9.41 -18.44
CA LEU A 493 -21.21 8.87 -19.75
C LEU A 493 -19.98 9.56 -20.36
N LYS A 494 -19.70 10.81 -19.99
CA LYS A 494 -18.55 11.56 -20.52
C LYS A 494 -17.22 11.06 -19.93
N GLU A 495 -17.22 10.72 -18.65
CA GLU A 495 -16.04 10.21 -17.93
C GLU A 495 -15.97 8.67 -17.93
N ASN A 496 -16.94 7.98 -18.55
CA ASN A 496 -17.12 6.52 -18.48
C ASN A 496 -17.08 6.00 -17.04
N ARG A 497 -17.85 6.60 -16.13
CA ARG A 497 -17.93 6.15 -14.72
C ARG A 497 -19.34 5.97 -14.21
N ILE A 498 -19.51 5.00 -13.33
CA ILE A 498 -20.69 4.84 -12.48
C ILE A 498 -20.27 4.92 -11.02
N LEU A 499 -21.02 5.68 -10.22
CA LEU A 499 -20.73 5.95 -8.82
C LEU A 499 -21.92 5.54 -7.95
N TYR A 500 -21.70 4.62 -7.02
CA TYR A 500 -22.68 4.21 -6.02
C TYR A 500 -22.39 4.95 -4.72
N LYS A 501 -23.32 5.78 -4.26
CA LYS A 501 -23.20 6.50 -2.99
C LYS A 501 -24.28 6.01 -2.02
N THR A 502 -23.90 5.64 -0.80
CA THR A 502 -24.90 5.28 0.23
C THR A 502 -25.66 6.51 0.71
N ASN A 503 -26.98 6.34 0.86
CA ASN A 503 -27.88 7.38 1.39
C ASN A 503 -27.80 7.46 2.92
N ASN A 504 -27.55 6.33 3.58
CA ASN A 504 -27.45 6.19 5.04
C ASN A 504 -26.28 5.26 5.42
N GLN A 505 -25.78 5.36 6.65
CA GLN A 505 -24.64 4.56 7.16
C GLN A 505 -24.97 3.07 7.45
N LYS A 506 -26.25 2.68 7.42
CA LYS A 506 -26.70 1.31 7.74
C LYS A 506 -27.06 0.50 6.49
N VAL A 507 -26.38 0.76 5.39
CA VAL A 507 -26.62 0.02 4.15
C VAL A 507 -25.77 -1.24 4.19
N ASN A 508 -26.37 -2.39 3.88
CA ASN A 508 -25.63 -3.65 3.75
C ASN A 508 -24.81 -3.59 2.45
N LEU A 509 -23.48 -3.53 2.56
CA LEU A 509 -22.54 -3.48 1.43
C LEU A 509 -21.88 -4.83 1.15
N ASP A 510 -22.14 -5.82 1.99
CA ASP A 510 -21.51 -7.13 1.94
C ASP A 510 -22.08 -8.02 0.83
N GLU A 511 -23.32 -7.72 0.41
CA GLU A 511 -24.01 -8.44 -0.65
C GLU A 511 -23.48 -8.02 -2.01
N ARG A 512 -23.31 -9.00 -2.90
CA ARG A 512 -22.69 -8.79 -4.21
C ARG A 512 -23.57 -7.87 -5.06
N PHE A 513 -22.93 -6.92 -5.71
CA PHE A 513 -23.60 -6.05 -6.67
C PHE A 513 -23.54 -6.70 -8.03
N PHE A 514 -24.68 -6.81 -8.69
CA PHE A 514 -24.67 -7.07 -10.12
C PHE A 514 -24.68 -5.75 -10.87
N LEU A 515 -23.89 -5.69 -11.94
CA LEU A 515 -23.82 -4.56 -12.84
C LEU A 515 -23.77 -5.11 -14.26
N HIS A 516 -24.95 -5.19 -14.89
CA HIS A 516 -25.11 -5.73 -16.22
C HIS A 516 -25.27 -4.58 -17.21
N ILE A 517 -24.34 -4.52 -18.16
CA ILE A 517 -24.30 -3.49 -19.19
C ILE A 517 -24.81 -4.06 -20.50
N TYR A 518 -25.97 -3.58 -20.95
CA TYR A 518 -26.53 -3.92 -22.25
C TYR A 518 -26.11 -2.87 -23.27
N THR A 519 -25.56 -3.30 -24.39
CA THR A 519 -25.10 -2.41 -25.46
C THR A 519 -26.17 -2.20 -26.54
N ILE A 520 -26.00 -1.16 -27.36
CA ILE A 520 -26.80 -0.92 -28.56
C ILE A 520 -26.64 -2.05 -29.59
N SER A 521 -25.47 -2.71 -29.64
CA SER A 521 -25.22 -3.80 -30.58
C SER A 521 -24.37 -4.92 -29.97
N SER A 522 -24.89 -6.15 -29.92
CA SER A 522 -24.16 -7.30 -29.36
C SER A 522 -22.82 -7.60 -30.04
N LYS A 523 -22.57 -7.07 -31.25
CA LYS A 523 -21.30 -7.22 -31.97
C LYS A 523 -20.11 -6.55 -31.27
N VAL A 524 -20.35 -5.50 -30.47
CA VAL A 524 -19.30 -4.75 -29.77
C VAL A 524 -18.88 -5.39 -28.44
N LEU A 525 -19.65 -6.37 -27.94
CA LEU A 525 -19.31 -7.08 -26.71
C LEU A 525 -18.04 -7.92 -26.89
N PRO A 526 -17.27 -8.14 -25.80
CA PRO A 526 -16.19 -9.13 -25.79
C PRO A 526 -16.69 -10.51 -26.27
N THR A 527 -15.86 -11.25 -27.00
CA THR A 527 -16.25 -12.53 -27.64
C THR A 527 -16.89 -13.51 -26.67
N GLU A 528 -16.37 -13.61 -25.45
CA GLU A 528 -16.88 -14.48 -24.39
C GLU A 528 -18.28 -14.09 -23.88
N ARG A 529 -18.66 -12.82 -24.06
CA ARG A 529 -19.90 -12.21 -23.55
C ARG A 529 -20.99 -12.09 -24.60
N LYS A 530 -20.67 -12.20 -25.90
CA LYS A 530 -21.64 -12.12 -27.00
C LYS A 530 -22.84 -13.07 -26.84
N LYS A 531 -22.61 -14.27 -26.29
CA LYS A 531 -23.69 -15.25 -26.03
C LYS A 531 -24.73 -14.80 -25.00
N TYR A 532 -24.38 -13.87 -24.12
CA TYR A 532 -25.25 -13.39 -23.05
C TYR A 532 -25.96 -12.08 -23.41
N ASN A 533 -25.58 -11.42 -24.50
CA ASN A 533 -26.11 -10.12 -24.95
C ASN A 533 -25.93 -8.96 -23.93
N PHE A 534 -25.15 -9.15 -22.88
CA PHE A 534 -24.75 -8.11 -21.93
C PHE A 534 -23.33 -8.38 -21.41
N ASP A 535 -22.68 -7.35 -20.89
CA ASP A 535 -21.42 -7.48 -20.16
C ASP A 535 -21.66 -7.50 -18.66
N ASN A 536 -20.99 -8.42 -17.97
CA ASN A 536 -21.14 -8.64 -16.53
C ASN A 536 -19.95 -7.98 -15.82
N LEU A 537 -20.25 -6.88 -15.12
CA LEU A 537 -19.30 -6.14 -14.29
C LEU A 537 -19.65 -6.29 -12.80
N ASP A 538 -20.20 -7.45 -12.41
CA ASP A 538 -20.61 -7.72 -11.04
C ASP A 538 -19.43 -7.56 -10.09
N PHE A 539 -19.63 -6.76 -9.05
CA PHE A 539 -18.57 -6.33 -8.16
C PHE A 539 -18.97 -6.50 -6.69
N ASN A 540 -17.97 -6.45 -5.82
CA ASN A 540 -18.18 -6.28 -4.39
C ASN A 540 -17.84 -4.83 -4.09
N PHE A 541 -18.63 -4.20 -3.24
CA PHE A 541 -18.52 -2.77 -2.96
C PHE A 541 -17.11 -2.42 -2.50
N GLU A 542 -16.56 -3.19 -1.55
CA GLU A 542 -15.21 -3.02 -0.97
C GLU A 542 -14.07 -3.00 -2.00
N ASN A 543 -14.23 -3.61 -3.18
CA ASN A 543 -13.20 -3.64 -4.20
C ASN A 543 -13.09 -2.32 -4.97
N HIS A 544 -14.16 -1.54 -4.95
CA HIS A 544 -14.29 -0.26 -5.66
C HIS A 544 -14.56 0.89 -4.69
N GLU A 545 -14.56 0.61 -3.38
CA GLU A 545 -14.84 1.56 -2.32
C GLU A 545 -13.72 2.59 -2.22
N TRP A 546 -14.14 3.83 -2.06
CA TRP A 546 -13.26 4.96 -1.89
C TRP A 546 -13.18 5.34 -0.41
N ASP A 547 -12.03 5.09 0.20
CA ASP A 547 -11.78 5.52 1.58
C ASP A 547 -11.65 7.04 1.67
N PHE A 548 -12.50 7.64 2.51
CA PHE A 548 -12.48 9.05 2.82
C PHE A 548 -11.74 9.33 4.12
N SER A 549 -10.99 10.43 4.14
CA SER A 549 -10.44 10.95 5.40
C SER A 549 -11.58 11.52 6.26
N ILE A 550 -11.36 11.64 7.58
CA ILE A 550 -12.35 12.24 8.50
C ILE A 550 -12.70 13.70 8.17
N LEU A 551 -11.88 14.36 7.36
CA LEU A 551 -12.09 15.74 6.93
C LEU A 551 -12.98 15.84 5.69
N SER A 552 -13.24 14.73 5.00
CA SER A 552 -14.07 14.71 3.79
C SER A 552 -15.53 14.91 4.14
N LYS A 553 -16.25 15.69 3.31
CA LYS A 553 -17.71 15.80 3.44
C LYS A 553 -18.43 14.48 3.14
N TYR A 554 -17.77 13.55 2.45
CA TYR A 554 -18.24 12.21 2.17
C TYR A 554 -17.78 11.17 3.20
N PHE A 555 -17.10 11.57 4.29
CA PHE A 555 -16.63 10.63 5.32
C PHE A 555 -17.74 9.74 5.92
N ARG A 556 -18.99 10.19 5.86
CA ARG A 556 -20.15 9.44 6.35
C ARG A 556 -20.85 8.62 5.26
N ASN A 557 -20.37 8.67 4.02
CA ASN A 557 -20.90 7.95 2.89
C ASN A 557 -19.88 6.92 2.42
N ASP A 558 -20.37 5.74 2.11
CA ASP A 558 -19.60 4.73 1.41
C ASP A 558 -19.82 4.98 -0.09
N ILE A 559 -18.73 5.13 -0.83
CA ILE A 559 -18.79 5.43 -2.26
C ILE A 559 -17.98 4.39 -3.02
N ALA A 560 -18.63 3.67 -3.93
CA ALA A 560 -17.96 2.80 -4.89
C ALA A 560 -17.93 3.44 -6.27
N MET A 561 -16.78 3.38 -6.95
CA MET A 561 -16.60 3.95 -8.28
C MET A 561 -16.11 2.87 -9.27
N ILE A 562 -16.88 2.65 -10.33
CA ILE A 562 -16.59 1.63 -11.34
C ILE A 562 -16.42 2.29 -12.71
N ASN A 563 -15.41 1.84 -13.44
CA ASN A 563 -15.20 2.26 -14.82
C ASN A 563 -16.21 1.56 -15.73
N MET A 564 -16.86 2.34 -16.59
CA MET A 564 -17.75 1.83 -17.62
C MET A 564 -16.94 1.45 -18.87
N PRO A 565 -17.43 0.48 -19.65
CA PRO A 565 -16.79 0.10 -20.90
C PRO A 565 -16.93 1.21 -21.95
N ASP A 566 -15.95 1.29 -22.86
CA ASP A 566 -15.86 2.36 -23.86
C ASP A 566 -16.83 2.21 -25.04
N TYR A 567 -17.64 1.14 -25.09
CA TYR A 567 -18.59 0.92 -26.17
C TYR A 567 -19.97 1.54 -25.86
N PRO A 568 -20.82 1.76 -26.89
CA PRO A 568 -22.13 2.36 -26.70
C PRO A 568 -23.06 1.52 -25.82
N ILE A 569 -23.58 2.11 -24.75
CA ILE A 569 -24.44 1.45 -23.77
C ILE A 569 -25.89 1.82 -24.08
N LYS A 570 -26.80 0.85 -23.99
CA LYS A 570 -28.25 1.07 -24.14
C LYS A 570 -28.94 1.12 -22.78
N LEU A 571 -28.65 0.14 -21.94
CA LEU A 571 -29.36 -0.11 -20.70
C LEU A 571 -28.37 -0.60 -19.65
N ILE A 572 -28.49 -0.05 -18.44
CA ILE A 572 -27.77 -0.55 -17.28
C ILE A 572 -28.80 -1.21 -16.36
N ARG A 573 -28.52 -2.45 -15.95
CA ARG A 573 -29.24 -3.11 -14.86
C ARG A 573 -28.30 -3.33 -13.70
N THR A 574 -28.71 -2.87 -12.53
CA THR A 574 -27.89 -2.97 -11.33
C THR A 574 -28.73 -3.30 -10.13
N GLY A 575 -28.10 -3.95 -9.16
CA GLY A 575 -28.72 -4.24 -7.89
C GLY A 575 -27.82 -5.03 -6.97
N GLN A 576 -28.38 -5.51 -5.86
CA GLN A 576 -27.70 -6.48 -5.01
C GLN A 576 -28.37 -7.84 -5.14
N PHE A 577 -27.58 -8.89 -4.98
CA PHE A 577 -28.05 -10.26 -5.00
C PHE A 577 -27.27 -11.13 -4.05
N ASN A 578 -27.92 -12.19 -3.60
CA ASN A 578 -27.32 -13.22 -2.77
C ASN A 578 -27.82 -14.60 -3.20
N SER A 579 -27.49 -15.64 -2.41
CA SER A 579 -27.89 -17.02 -2.70
C SER A 579 -29.41 -17.24 -2.74
N LYS A 580 -30.20 -16.34 -2.13
CA LYS A 580 -31.67 -16.41 -2.10
C LYS A 580 -32.33 -15.64 -3.24
N GLY A 581 -31.57 -14.88 -4.04
CA GLY A 581 -32.06 -14.15 -5.20
C GLY A 581 -31.64 -12.68 -5.24
N ARG A 582 -32.39 -11.86 -5.99
CA ARG A 582 -32.18 -10.41 -6.07
C ARG A 582 -32.74 -9.74 -4.81
N LEU A 583 -31.92 -8.92 -4.16
CA LEU A 583 -32.33 -8.13 -2.98
C LEU A 583 -33.03 -6.85 -3.40
N TRP A 584 -32.50 -6.20 -4.43
CA TRP A 584 -33.15 -5.12 -5.16
C TRP A 584 -32.57 -5.08 -6.57
N GLU A 585 -33.32 -4.50 -7.50
CA GLU A 585 -32.93 -4.35 -8.89
C GLU A 585 -33.51 -3.05 -9.42
N ASN A 586 -32.66 -2.26 -10.05
CA ASN A 586 -33.07 -1.08 -10.81
C ASN A 586 -32.46 -1.16 -12.20
N SER A 587 -33.15 -0.55 -13.16
CA SER A 587 -32.68 -0.48 -14.53
C SER A 587 -32.88 0.91 -15.09
N ILE A 588 -31.92 1.39 -15.88
CA ILE A 588 -31.99 2.70 -16.53
C ILE A 588 -31.56 2.57 -17.99
N GLU A 589 -32.45 2.96 -18.89
CA GLU A 589 -32.10 3.21 -20.28
C GLU A 589 -31.36 4.55 -20.34
N LEU A 590 -30.21 4.54 -20.99
CA LEU A 590 -29.35 5.72 -20.99
C LEU A 590 -29.86 6.74 -22.00
N ASN A 591 -30.07 7.95 -21.49
CA ASN A 591 -30.40 9.09 -22.33
C ASN A 591 -29.11 9.75 -22.84
N TYR A 592 -29.00 9.87 -24.17
CA TYR A 592 -27.87 10.51 -24.86
C TYR A 592 -28.22 11.90 -25.43
N SER A 593 -29.46 12.38 -25.26
CA SER A 593 -29.99 13.57 -25.94
C SER A 593 -29.16 14.85 -25.76
N SER A 594 -28.58 15.05 -24.58
CA SER A 594 -27.70 16.16 -24.22
C SER A 594 -26.40 16.23 -25.04
N TYR A 595 -25.94 15.11 -25.63
CA TYR A 595 -24.68 15.02 -26.38
C TYR A 595 -24.87 15.06 -27.89
N GLN A 596 -26.10 15.25 -28.37
CA GLN A 596 -26.39 15.17 -29.79
C GLN A 596 -25.91 16.42 -30.54
N ASN A 597 -25.25 16.21 -31.66
CA ASN A 597 -24.86 17.25 -32.59
C ASN A 597 -25.86 17.39 -33.74
N ASN A 598 -25.82 18.54 -34.41
CA ASN A 598 -26.60 18.80 -35.64
C ASN A 598 -25.83 18.41 -36.92
N TYR A 599 -24.67 17.77 -36.78
CA TYR A 599 -23.83 17.34 -37.87
C TYR A 599 -22.99 16.11 -37.47
N LEU A 600 -22.48 15.40 -38.48
CA LEU A 600 -21.48 14.34 -38.36
C LEU A 600 -20.18 14.79 -39.04
N ILE A 601 -19.05 14.27 -38.57
CA ILE A 601 -17.75 14.42 -39.23
C ILE A 601 -17.22 13.01 -39.49
N PRO A 602 -16.99 12.60 -40.76
CA PRO A 602 -16.35 11.31 -41.06
C PRO A 602 -15.01 11.18 -40.36
N TYR A 603 -14.59 9.97 -40.01
CA TYR A 603 -13.30 9.75 -39.37
C TYR A 603 -12.14 9.94 -40.36
N ASN A 604 -10.99 10.44 -39.91
CA ASN A 604 -9.81 10.61 -40.77
C ASN A 604 -9.12 9.25 -41.04
N LEU A 605 -9.64 8.50 -42.01
CA LEU A 605 -9.05 7.23 -42.46
C LEU A 605 -9.10 7.13 -43.99
N THR A 606 -7.93 6.89 -44.59
CA THR A 606 -7.77 6.56 -46.00
C THR A 606 -6.94 5.28 -46.12
N ASP A 607 -7.51 4.24 -46.72
CA ASP A 607 -6.88 2.94 -46.90
C ASP A 607 -7.40 2.22 -48.18
N ASN A 608 -7.28 0.89 -48.22
CA ASN A 608 -7.75 0.09 -49.37
C ASN A 608 -9.27 0.19 -49.57
N ASN A 609 -10.07 0.39 -48.52
CA ASN A 609 -11.53 0.39 -48.52
C ASN A 609 -12.14 1.78 -48.29
N TRP A 610 -11.41 2.68 -47.63
CA TRP A 610 -11.88 4.00 -47.19
C TRP A 610 -11.07 5.12 -47.84
N GLU A 611 -11.72 6.26 -48.08
CA GLU A 611 -11.12 7.51 -48.49
C GLU A 611 -11.76 8.63 -47.67
N GLU A 612 -10.94 9.31 -46.85
CA GLU A 612 -11.37 10.35 -45.90
C GLU A 612 -12.60 9.95 -45.05
N GLY A 613 -12.65 8.69 -44.60
CA GLY A 613 -13.74 8.18 -43.76
C GLY A 613 -15.02 7.82 -44.50
N ILE A 614 -15.03 7.85 -45.84
CA ILE A 614 -16.14 7.36 -46.67
C ILE A 614 -15.66 6.10 -47.40
N ASN A 615 -16.48 5.05 -47.42
CA ASN A 615 -16.14 3.85 -48.18
C ASN A 615 -16.06 4.18 -49.67
N LYS A 616 -15.13 3.57 -50.40
CA LYS A 616 -14.93 3.81 -51.84
C LYS A 616 -16.17 3.54 -52.70
N ASP A 617 -17.13 2.76 -52.20
CA ASP A 617 -18.43 2.59 -52.85
C ASP A 617 -19.35 3.83 -52.76
N GLY A 618 -18.99 4.80 -51.93
CA GLY A 618 -19.70 6.04 -51.65
C GLY A 618 -20.95 5.88 -50.78
N LYS A 619 -21.18 4.71 -50.16
CA LYS A 619 -22.43 4.40 -49.44
C LYS A 619 -22.29 4.28 -47.93
N THR A 620 -21.08 4.30 -47.38
CA THR A 620 -20.89 4.16 -45.94
C THR A 620 -19.99 5.27 -45.41
N ILE A 621 -20.43 5.94 -44.34
CA ILE A 621 -19.60 6.89 -43.58
C ILE A 621 -19.09 6.18 -42.32
N LEU A 622 -17.78 6.24 -42.10
CA LEU A 622 -17.11 5.78 -40.89
C LEU A 622 -17.09 6.90 -39.86
N LEU A 623 -17.55 6.61 -38.65
CA LEU A 623 -17.42 7.49 -37.49
C LEU A 623 -16.71 6.74 -36.37
N GLU A 624 -15.99 7.48 -35.53
CA GLU A 624 -15.53 6.97 -34.25
C GLU A 624 -16.72 6.79 -33.30
N SER A 625 -16.73 5.69 -32.54
CA SER A 625 -17.77 5.36 -31.58
C SER A 625 -17.60 6.11 -30.24
N ASN A 626 -17.63 7.44 -30.31
CA ASN A 626 -17.64 8.32 -29.13
C ASN A 626 -19.07 8.75 -28.74
N ILE A 627 -19.22 9.33 -27.54
CA ILE A 627 -20.53 9.68 -26.97
C ILE A 627 -21.36 10.61 -27.88
N GLU A 628 -20.73 11.60 -28.52
CA GLU A 628 -21.42 12.56 -29.39
C GLU A 628 -21.93 11.88 -30.67
N ASN A 629 -21.12 11.05 -31.30
CA ASN A 629 -21.51 10.32 -32.50
C ASN A 629 -22.60 9.30 -32.18
N VAL A 630 -22.48 8.54 -31.09
CA VAL A 630 -23.51 7.60 -30.62
C VAL A 630 -24.84 8.32 -30.39
N ALA A 631 -24.81 9.43 -29.66
CA ALA A 631 -25.97 10.25 -29.39
C ALA A 631 -26.63 10.75 -30.68
N THR A 632 -25.80 11.27 -31.59
CA THR A 632 -26.26 11.86 -32.85
C THR A 632 -26.87 10.80 -33.76
N VAL A 633 -26.28 9.61 -33.86
CA VAL A 633 -26.76 8.59 -34.81
C VAL A 633 -28.04 7.87 -34.35
N GLN A 634 -28.37 7.84 -33.06
CA GLN A 634 -29.53 7.10 -32.54
C GLN A 634 -30.88 7.58 -33.09
N GLU A 635 -31.00 8.86 -33.44
CA GLU A 635 -32.29 9.48 -33.82
C GLU A 635 -32.31 10.07 -35.24
N ILE A 636 -31.24 9.90 -36.02
CA ILE A 636 -31.17 10.50 -37.36
C ILE A 636 -31.82 9.63 -38.43
N LYS A 637 -32.54 10.29 -39.36
CA LYS A 637 -33.14 9.64 -40.53
C LYS A 637 -32.51 10.10 -41.84
N TYR A 638 -32.00 11.33 -41.88
CA TYR A 638 -31.48 11.92 -43.10
C TYR A 638 -30.18 12.70 -42.89
N LEU A 639 -29.34 12.69 -43.91
CA LEU A 639 -28.21 13.62 -44.07
C LEU A 639 -28.60 14.72 -45.08
N VAL A 640 -28.11 15.95 -44.87
CA VAL A 640 -28.32 17.06 -45.81
C VAL A 640 -27.07 17.25 -46.66
N LEU A 641 -27.16 16.91 -47.94
CA LEU A 641 -26.08 17.01 -48.91
C LEU A 641 -26.55 17.91 -50.07
N ASN A 642 -25.88 19.04 -50.29
CA ASN A 642 -26.27 20.05 -51.30
C ASN A 642 -27.77 20.42 -51.25
N ASN A 643 -28.28 20.70 -50.04
CA ASN A 643 -29.70 20.99 -49.78
C ASN A 643 -30.70 19.88 -50.14
N LYS A 644 -30.24 18.65 -50.43
CA LYS A 644 -31.08 17.47 -50.60
C LYS A 644 -30.96 16.53 -49.40
N LYS A 645 -32.06 15.88 -49.03
CA LYS A 645 -32.09 14.86 -47.98
C LYS A 645 -31.65 13.51 -48.56
N VAL A 646 -30.66 12.88 -47.94
CA VAL A 646 -30.24 11.50 -48.22
C VAL A 646 -30.63 10.62 -47.06
N GLU A 647 -31.42 9.59 -47.35
CA GLU A 647 -31.94 8.65 -46.36
C GLU A 647 -30.84 7.71 -45.86
N ILE A 648 -30.79 7.52 -44.55
CA ILE A 648 -29.92 6.55 -43.88
C ILE A 648 -30.62 5.19 -43.95
N GLN A 649 -29.93 4.21 -44.53
CA GLN A 649 -30.44 2.85 -44.67
C GLN A 649 -30.28 2.07 -43.37
N GLU A 650 -29.11 2.14 -42.73
CA GLU A 650 -28.78 1.36 -41.55
C GLU A 650 -27.62 1.99 -40.78
N ILE A 651 -27.63 1.86 -39.46
CA ILE A 651 -26.48 2.18 -38.61
C ILE A 651 -25.93 0.88 -38.03
N GLN A 652 -24.65 0.61 -38.26
CA GLN A 652 -23.99 -0.59 -37.79
C GLN A 652 -22.84 -0.25 -36.83
N TYR A 653 -22.67 -1.09 -35.81
CA TYR A 653 -21.57 -1.01 -34.86
C TYR A 653 -20.68 -2.27 -35.05
N PRO A 654 -19.78 -2.28 -36.04
CA PRO A 654 -18.95 -3.45 -36.34
C PRO A 654 -17.95 -3.78 -35.24
N SER A 655 -17.56 -2.79 -34.41
CA SER A 655 -16.68 -2.96 -33.25
C SER A 655 -16.99 -1.89 -32.20
N SER A 656 -16.34 -1.99 -31.03
CA SER A 656 -16.45 -0.96 -29.98
C SER A 656 -15.88 0.40 -30.39
N LYS A 657 -15.08 0.48 -31.47
CA LYS A 657 -14.41 1.71 -31.91
C LYS A 657 -15.12 2.44 -33.05
N TRP A 658 -15.96 1.75 -33.81
CA TRP A 658 -16.44 2.25 -35.11
C TRP A 658 -17.96 2.21 -35.21
N ILE A 659 -18.52 3.23 -35.87
CA ILE A 659 -19.90 3.30 -36.32
C ILE A 659 -19.89 3.42 -37.84
N HIS A 660 -20.67 2.60 -38.51
CA HIS A 660 -20.91 2.68 -39.95
C HIS A 660 -22.32 3.24 -40.19
N VAL A 661 -22.40 4.40 -40.81
CA VAL A 661 -23.68 4.98 -41.28
C VAL A 661 -23.84 4.63 -42.76
N LYS A 662 -24.71 3.66 -43.05
CA LYS A 662 -25.00 3.21 -44.41
C LYS A 662 -26.10 4.05 -45.05
N LEU A 663 -25.88 4.48 -46.27
CA LEU A 663 -26.73 5.39 -47.03
C LEU A 663 -27.41 4.64 -48.17
N LYS A 664 -28.66 5.02 -48.45
CA LYS A 664 -29.42 4.46 -49.57
C LYS A 664 -28.80 4.81 -50.93
N ASN A 665 -28.25 6.02 -51.04
CA ASN A 665 -27.65 6.58 -52.25
C ASN A 665 -26.16 6.89 -52.05
N LYS A 666 -25.38 6.83 -53.14
CA LYS A 666 -23.95 7.17 -53.13
C LYS A 666 -23.74 8.67 -52.90
N ILE A 667 -22.64 9.02 -52.24
CA ILE A 667 -22.20 10.38 -51.96
C ILE A 667 -20.80 10.65 -52.54
N ASP A 668 -20.52 11.91 -52.85
CA ASP A 668 -19.23 12.37 -53.40
C ASP A 668 -18.20 12.49 -52.28
N ILE A 669 -17.18 11.62 -52.31
CA ILE A 669 -16.14 11.54 -51.28
C ILE A 669 -15.41 12.87 -51.15
N THR A 670 -15.02 13.49 -52.27
CA THR A 670 -14.24 14.75 -52.28
C THR A 670 -14.97 15.94 -51.65
N LYS A 671 -16.30 15.87 -51.56
CA LYS A 671 -17.13 16.95 -51.00
C LYS A 671 -17.53 16.73 -49.56
N TYR A 672 -17.56 15.47 -49.11
CA TYR A 672 -18.15 15.10 -47.83
C TYR A 672 -17.22 14.29 -46.92
N GLY A 673 -16.02 13.92 -47.38
CA GLY A 673 -14.99 13.28 -46.58
C GLY A 673 -14.49 14.16 -45.43
N TYR A 674 -13.73 13.56 -44.52
CA TYR A 674 -13.06 14.27 -43.44
C TYR A 674 -12.26 15.48 -43.97
N PRO A 675 -12.31 16.67 -43.33
CA PRO A 675 -12.96 16.99 -42.06
C PRO A 675 -14.34 17.67 -42.21
N LYS A 676 -15.05 17.44 -43.32
CA LYS A 676 -16.28 18.19 -43.62
C LYS A 676 -17.42 17.83 -42.66
N LYS A 677 -18.17 18.86 -42.22
CA LYS A 677 -19.38 18.70 -41.39
C LYS A 677 -20.58 18.38 -42.27
N ILE A 678 -21.18 17.23 -42.05
CA ILE A 678 -22.39 16.78 -42.75
C ILE A 678 -23.59 17.03 -41.84
N LYS A 679 -24.48 17.96 -42.21
CA LYS A 679 -25.67 18.29 -41.40
C LYS A 679 -26.63 17.09 -41.36
N VAL A 680 -27.20 16.83 -40.18
CA VAL A 680 -28.18 15.74 -39.97
C VAL A 680 -29.59 16.26 -39.72
N ILE A 681 -30.59 15.42 -40.00
CA ILE A 681 -32.01 15.64 -39.68
C ILE A 681 -32.56 14.36 -39.05
N ARG A 682 -33.29 14.54 -37.94
CA ARG A 682 -33.95 13.49 -37.15
C ARG A 682 -35.36 13.20 -37.65
#